data_AF-A0AAI9FS40-F1
#
_entry.id   AF-A0AAI9FS40-F1
#
_cell.length_a   1.000
_cell.length_b   1.000
_cell.length_c   1.000
_cell.angle_alpha   90.00
_cell.angle_beta   90.00
_cell.angle_gamma   90.00
#
_symmetry.space_group_name_H-M   'P 1'
#
loop_
_entity.id
_entity.type
_entity.pdbx_description
1 polymer ?
#
loop_
_entity_poly.entity_id
_entity_poly.type
_entity_poly.pdbx_seq_one_letter_code
_entity_poly.pdbx_strand_id
1 'polypeptide(L)'
;MTNGVAKDGLSAEDLAWRTGARAALQAKRYSELDAQLAPHEQAWLGGERPLPGIRWRLRNLQDPTLTLDERLQQAQQWVAAAPHSYYAHLRLGACWEEAAGALRSADVAALVEDSQWLAAQLARDHAVHAYLQAIPLSPRPALALDGIKRITSYLREPNWLRALQAGEPAASDDAALAEHYPQAWPQALQLLSRFGAPLQTLPDTLPPLLRERSQDDFDAPLAYWMRLVLEQRPDDLATLEDTLYFLYPRWGGSHEAMENFIEGGWCRGLELAQSNALRWHKEQDWMGDLPHREDADAVAAHERAYAQILDWHLDRNLRAQVLAQRAGLRYRLGRVEDIEDVVQWDPHHMQAVLEDLQQAWALDRDVVLHEGLSNLEACTWFAHVDGAEALFAQVVDYAAREGDSAIGLLWAATAIEHGLLGQASDPTRASILLQRALKLAQQDNTSAVTFAANLFCDVSQAAGLSLLQRMAETGDAGAMSALCDLYKGRLGGRDQPQFADAEKAAYWQERAVEGGDLIATYNLAVRLVAAGGAENEARARGLYLRCLDEAEAGERVWGPTCRNLACLALDGQNDAHKREAVERALIPLWWRGDDDDKLWASGYLADIYHVGNGVPANAFLALTWLQRASEIDPEYVDVVRMAPLINGEGRWFGASRARKQQEQDRQQVDSATWALTFGQRSQDSNLTAV
;
A
#
# COMPACT_ATOMS: atom_id res chain seq x y z
N MET A 1 10.75 -22.39 34.04
CA MET A 1 10.34 -21.42 35.07
C MET A 1 9.54 -20.36 34.35
N THR A 2 8.26 -20.31 34.68
CA THR A 2 7.25 -19.36 34.19
C THR A 2 7.60 -17.97 34.65
N ASN A 3 7.86 -17.02 33.75
CA ASN A 3 7.78 -15.58 34.01
C ASN A 3 7.59 -14.84 32.68
N GLY A 4 6.34 -14.73 32.31
CA GLY A 4 5.82 -13.94 31.21
C GLY A 4 4.33 -14.20 31.25
N VAL A 5 3.58 -13.32 31.92
CA VAL A 5 2.11 -13.43 32.04
C VAL A 5 1.57 -13.65 30.64
N ALA A 6 1.07 -14.86 30.37
CA ALA A 6 0.51 -15.18 29.08
C ALA A 6 -0.73 -14.29 28.87
N LYS A 7 -0.72 -13.47 27.82
CA LYS A 7 -1.83 -12.59 27.47
C LYS A 7 -2.54 -13.13 26.22
N ASP A 8 -3.87 -13.09 26.25
CA ASP A 8 -4.76 -13.58 25.17
C ASP A 8 -5.10 -12.44 24.17
N GLY A 9 -4.19 -11.48 23.96
CA GLY A 9 -4.43 -10.21 23.25
C GLY A 9 -4.25 -8.98 24.15
N LEU A 10 -4.75 -7.82 23.72
CA LEU A 10 -4.66 -6.58 24.50
C LEU A 10 -5.57 -6.63 25.74
N SER A 11 -4.98 -6.42 26.91
CA SER A 11 -5.73 -6.36 28.17
C SER A 11 -6.38 -4.99 28.37
N ALA A 12 -7.33 -4.90 29.30
CA ALA A 12 -7.93 -3.62 29.70
C ALA A 12 -6.88 -2.60 30.18
N GLU A 13 -5.79 -3.07 30.81
CA GLU A 13 -4.67 -2.23 31.24
C GLU A 13 -3.87 -1.69 30.05
N ASP A 14 -3.66 -2.51 29.01
CA ASP A 14 -2.93 -2.09 27.81
C ASP A 14 -3.72 -1.04 27.02
N LEU A 15 -5.03 -1.24 26.91
CA LEU A 15 -5.94 -0.26 26.28
C LEU A 15 -6.00 1.04 27.09
N ALA A 16 -6.11 0.95 28.42
CA ALA A 16 -6.08 2.12 29.30
C ALA A 16 -4.75 2.88 29.20
N TRP A 17 -3.63 2.16 29.13
CA TRP A 17 -2.31 2.74 28.89
C TRP A 17 -2.29 3.49 27.55
N ARG A 18 -2.77 2.88 26.45
CA ARG A 18 -2.78 3.51 25.12
C ARG A 18 -3.60 4.79 25.10
N THR A 19 -4.81 4.76 25.67
CA THR A 19 -5.66 5.94 25.79
C THR A 19 -4.99 7.03 26.63
N GLY A 20 -4.38 6.66 27.76
CA GLY A 20 -3.65 7.58 28.63
C GLY A 20 -2.44 8.22 27.94
N ALA A 21 -1.65 7.43 27.21
CA ALA A 21 -0.48 7.88 26.47
C ALA A 21 -0.89 8.83 25.33
N ARG A 22 -1.89 8.48 24.52
CA ARG A 22 -2.42 9.38 23.47
C ARG A 22 -2.90 10.71 24.05
N ALA A 23 -3.63 10.68 25.17
CA ALA A 23 -4.10 11.87 25.86
C ALA A 23 -2.94 12.71 26.45
N ALA A 24 -1.88 12.08 26.95
CA ALA A 24 -0.68 12.78 27.42
C ALA A 24 0.08 13.45 26.26
N LEU A 25 0.19 12.78 25.11
CA LEU A 25 0.82 13.31 23.91
C LEU A 25 0.05 14.52 23.37
N GLN A 26 -1.27 14.41 23.26
CA GLN A 26 -2.13 15.51 22.81
C GLN A 26 -2.08 16.71 23.77
N ALA A 27 -2.03 16.45 25.08
CA ALA A 27 -1.90 17.48 26.11
C ALA A 27 -0.46 18.01 26.28
N LYS A 28 0.49 17.57 25.45
CA LYS A 28 1.92 17.95 25.51
C LYS A 28 2.58 17.67 26.87
N ARG A 29 2.10 16.64 27.58
CA ARG A 29 2.65 16.15 28.87
C ARG A 29 3.81 15.18 28.61
N TYR A 30 4.85 15.68 27.95
CA TYR A 30 5.93 14.85 27.42
C TYR A 30 6.77 14.14 28.48
N SER A 31 7.02 14.77 29.62
CA SER A 31 7.75 14.14 30.73
C SER A 31 7.00 12.95 31.34
N GLU A 32 5.67 13.01 31.34
CA GLU A 32 4.83 11.90 31.79
C GLU A 32 4.90 10.72 30.82
N LEU A 33 4.92 10.99 29.51
CA LEU A 33 5.11 9.96 28.49
C LEU A 33 6.44 9.24 28.62
N ASP A 34 7.53 9.98 28.79
CA ASP A 34 8.86 9.39 28.99
C ASP A 34 8.87 8.49 30.24
N ALA A 35 8.25 8.94 31.34
CA ALA A 35 8.15 8.17 32.57
C ALA A 35 7.29 6.90 32.41
N GLN A 36 6.29 6.92 31.53
CA GLN A 36 5.48 5.74 31.21
C GLN A 36 6.21 4.74 30.31
N LEU A 37 7.08 5.19 29.40
CA LEU A 37 7.79 4.33 28.44
C LEU A 37 9.07 3.71 29.03
N ALA A 38 9.80 4.43 29.87
CA ALA A 38 11.09 4.01 30.43
C ALA A 38 11.09 2.64 31.12
N PRO A 39 10.11 2.28 31.96
CA PRO A 39 10.09 0.96 32.58
C PRO A 39 9.96 -0.18 31.56
N HIS A 40 9.22 0.04 30.46
CA HIS A 40 9.04 -0.97 29.42
C HIS A 40 10.29 -1.14 28.56
N GLU A 41 10.99 -0.05 28.24
CA GLU A 41 12.29 -0.14 27.58
C GLU A 41 13.31 -0.85 28.48
N GLN A 42 13.40 -0.49 29.76
CA GLN A 42 14.35 -1.10 30.70
C GLN A 42 14.12 -2.61 30.87
N ALA A 43 12.86 -3.04 31.02
CA ALA A 43 12.50 -4.44 31.08
C ALA A 43 12.94 -5.17 29.79
N TRP A 44 12.62 -4.60 28.62
CA TRP A 44 13.03 -5.16 27.34
C TRP A 44 14.55 -5.24 27.21
N LEU A 45 15.30 -4.19 27.53
CA LEU A 45 16.78 -4.17 27.55
C LEU A 45 17.36 -5.20 28.53
N GLY A 46 16.66 -5.47 29.63
CA GLY A 46 17.00 -6.47 30.64
C GLY A 46 16.82 -7.92 30.18
N GLY A 47 16.30 -8.15 28.97
CA GLY A 47 16.05 -9.48 28.43
C GLY A 47 14.59 -9.92 28.54
N GLU A 48 13.75 -9.19 29.30
CA GLU A 48 12.33 -9.49 29.42
C GLU A 48 11.61 -9.27 28.08
N ARG A 49 10.50 -9.99 27.90
CA ARG A 49 9.66 -9.93 26.69
C ARG A 49 8.21 -9.63 27.08
N PRO A 50 7.92 -8.46 27.68
CA PRO A 50 6.55 -8.10 28.03
C PRO A 50 5.71 -7.98 26.76
N LEU A 51 4.47 -8.47 26.82
CA LEU A 51 3.47 -8.29 25.77
C LEU A 51 2.35 -7.36 26.28
N PRO A 52 1.89 -6.39 25.46
CA PRO A 52 2.59 -5.86 24.29
C PRO A 52 3.98 -5.31 24.69
N GLY A 53 4.92 -5.24 23.75
CA GLY A 53 6.29 -4.77 24.01
C GLY A 53 6.48 -3.25 23.89
N ILE A 54 7.71 -2.77 24.07
CA ILE A 54 8.07 -1.35 23.88
C ILE A 54 7.84 -0.89 22.43
N ARG A 55 8.16 -1.73 21.43
CA ARG A 55 7.90 -1.42 20.01
C ARG A 55 6.42 -1.22 19.72
N TRP A 56 5.54 -2.07 20.27
CA TRP A 56 4.09 -1.88 20.15
C TRP A 56 3.66 -0.54 20.78
N ARG A 57 4.19 -0.20 21.97
CA ARG A 57 3.88 1.07 22.66
C ARG A 57 4.25 2.26 21.80
N LEU A 58 5.47 2.28 21.26
CA LEU A 58 5.96 3.37 20.40
C LEU A 58 5.15 3.52 19.11
N ARG A 59 4.74 2.40 18.49
CA ARG A 59 3.84 2.42 17.31
C ARG A 59 2.45 2.96 17.63
N ASN A 60 1.95 2.72 18.84
CA ASN A 60 0.58 3.08 19.25
C ASN A 60 0.46 4.41 20.02
N LEU A 61 1.55 5.17 20.20
CA LEU A 61 1.54 6.47 20.88
C LEU A 61 0.68 7.52 20.16
N GLN A 62 0.66 7.47 18.82
CA GLN A 62 -0.09 8.40 17.99
C GLN A 62 -1.41 7.75 17.58
N ASP A 63 -2.45 8.57 17.43
CA ASP A 63 -3.76 8.09 16.99
C ASP A 63 -3.71 7.77 15.48
N PRO A 64 -4.05 6.55 15.03
CA PRO A 64 -4.02 6.16 13.62
C PRO A 64 -5.04 6.93 12.76
N THR A 65 -6.01 7.63 13.37
CA THR A 65 -6.89 8.55 12.64
C THR A 65 -6.19 9.81 12.13
N LEU A 66 -4.96 10.08 12.60
CA LEU A 66 -4.14 11.20 12.14
C LEU A 66 -3.38 10.81 10.87
N THR A 67 -3.37 11.72 9.91
CA THR A 67 -2.53 11.63 8.71
C THR A 67 -1.05 11.56 9.09
N LEU A 68 -0.22 11.00 8.20
CA LEU A 68 1.22 10.95 8.41
C LEU A 68 1.83 12.35 8.66
N ASP A 69 1.34 13.37 7.97
CA ASP A 69 1.74 14.77 8.11
C ASP A 69 1.48 15.30 9.53
N GLU A 70 0.29 15.05 10.07
CA GLU A 70 -0.08 15.42 11.45
C GLU A 70 0.76 14.67 12.47
N ARG A 71 1.01 13.37 12.25
CA ARG A 71 1.87 12.54 13.12
C ARG A 71 3.31 13.02 13.10
N LEU A 72 3.84 13.38 11.92
CA LEU A 72 5.17 13.96 11.78
C LEU A 72 5.26 15.31 12.51
N GLN A 73 4.26 16.18 12.34
CA GLN A 73 4.20 17.47 13.01
C GLN A 73 4.13 17.31 14.54
N GLN A 74 3.35 16.35 15.05
CA GLN A 74 3.27 16.05 16.47
C GLN A 74 4.61 15.58 17.04
N ALA A 75 5.35 14.73 16.30
CA ALA A 75 6.68 14.29 16.69
C ALA A 75 7.70 15.44 16.69
N GLN A 76 7.67 16.31 15.68
CA GLN A 76 8.49 17.52 15.63
C GLN A 76 8.21 18.47 16.81
N GLN A 77 6.95 18.67 17.16
CA GLN A 77 6.56 19.47 18.33
C GLN A 77 7.04 18.86 19.64
N TRP A 78 7.03 17.53 19.75
CA TRP A 78 7.57 16.84 20.92
C TRP A 78 9.08 17.06 21.04
N VAL A 79 9.84 16.82 19.97
CA VAL A 79 11.29 17.07 19.96
C VAL A 79 11.62 18.53 20.27
N ALA A 80 10.90 19.49 19.70
CA ALA A 80 11.12 20.91 19.96
C ALA A 80 10.89 21.30 21.43
N ALA A 81 9.91 20.70 22.09
CA ALA A 81 9.58 20.98 23.48
C ALA A 81 10.42 20.18 24.49
N ALA A 82 10.85 18.98 24.12
CA ALA A 82 11.62 18.07 24.95
C ALA A 82 12.77 17.43 24.15
N PRO A 83 13.80 18.22 23.76
CA PRO A 83 14.90 17.73 22.92
C PRO A 83 15.77 16.65 23.59
N HIS A 84 15.61 16.47 24.90
CA HIS A 84 16.29 15.43 25.69
C HIS A 84 15.47 14.13 25.83
N SER A 85 14.27 14.06 25.25
CA SER A 85 13.45 12.85 25.25
C SER A 85 13.97 11.87 24.20
N TYR A 86 14.42 10.70 24.65
CA TYR A 86 14.82 9.60 23.77
C TYR A 86 13.65 9.18 22.85
N TYR A 87 12.45 9.06 23.41
CA TYR A 87 11.26 8.59 22.68
C TYR A 87 10.73 9.60 21.67
N ALA A 88 10.88 10.90 21.93
CA ALA A 88 10.53 11.94 20.96
C ALA A 88 11.32 11.78 19.65
N HIS A 89 12.65 11.59 19.77
CA HIS A 89 13.52 11.40 18.60
C HIS A 89 13.27 10.06 17.91
N LEU A 90 12.99 8.98 18.66
CA LEU A 90 12.58 7.69 18.07
C LEU A 90 11.29 7.84 17.25
N ARG A 91 10.28 8.54 17.78
CA ARG A 91 9.01 8.75 17.08
C ARG A 91 9.17 9.65 15.86
N LEU A 92 10.02 10.68 15.95
CA LEU A 92 10.35 11.53 14.81
C LEU A 92 11.03 10.74 13.70
N GLY A 93 12.03 9.90 14.05
CA GLY A 93 12.71 9.02 13.09
C GLY A 93 11.74 8.07 12.41
N ALA A 94 10.84 7.43 13.17
CA ALA A 94 9.85 6.52 12.63
C ALA A 94 8.83 7.21 11.70
N CYS A 95 8.40 8.46 11.99
CA CYS A 95 7.54 9.21 11.08
C CYS A 95 8.24 9.56 9.76
N TRP A 96 9.52 9.92 9.80
CA TRP A 96 10.29 10.18 8.58
C TRP A 96 10.57 8.92 7.77
N GLU A 97 10.71 7.78 8.42
CA GLU A 97 10.83 6.49 7.76
C GLU A 97 9.53 6.10 7.04
N GLU A 98 8.38 6.26 7.69
CA GLU A 98 7.07 6.10 7.05
C GLU A 98 6.90 7.07 5.86
N ALA A 99 7.39 8.32 5.99
CA ALA A 99 7.38 9.30 4.89
C ALA A 99 8.28 8.87 3.73
N ALA A 100 9.46 8.30 4.01
CA ALA A 100 10.33 7.75 2.97
C ALA A 100 9.65 6.60 2.21
N GLY A 101 8.93 5.71 2.91
CA GLY A 101 8.12 4.67 2.30
C GLY A 101 7.00 5.23 1.41
N ALA A 102 6.26 6.23 1.91
CA ALA A 102 5.18 6.88 1.15
C ALA A 102 5.69 7.61 -0.11
N LEU A 103 6.84 8.28 -0.03
CA LEU A 103 7.45 9.00 -1.16
C LEU A 103 7.98 8.05 -2.25
N ARG A 104 8.47 6.87 -1.86
CA ARG A 104 8.93 5.83 -2.79
C ARG A 104 7.79 5.13 -3.53
N SER A 105 6.57 5.16 -2.98
CA SER A 105 5.41 4.31 -3.32
C SER A 105 5.58 2.83 -2.95
N ALA A 106 4.49 2.06 -3.07
CA ALA A 106 4.47 0.61 -2.87
C ALA A 106 4.91 -0.18 -4.12
N ASP A 107 5.21 0.50 -5.22
CA ASP A 107 5.53 -0.16 -6.49
C ASP A 107 6.86 -0.91 -6.43
N VAL A 108 6.99 -1.88 -7.33
CA VAL A 108 8.25 -2.59 -7.56
C VAL A 108 9.31 -1.61 -8.07
N ALA A 109 10.56 -1.79 -7.66
CA ALA A 109 11.64 -0.84 -7.91
C ALA A 109 11.80 -0.42 -9.38
N ALA A 110 11.44 -1.30 -10.33
CA ALA A 110 11.49 -1.02 -11.77
C ALA A 110 10.52 0.09 -12.23
N LEU A 111 9.41 0.29 -11.51
CA LEU A 111 8.34 1.24 -11.81
C LEU A 111 8.44 2.54 -11.00
N VAL A 112 9.33 2.60 -10.01
CA VAL A 112 9.58 3.80 -9.20
C VAL A 112 10.46 4.79 -9.96
N GLU A 113 10.02 6.04 -10.04
CA GLU A 113 10.72 7.12 -10.73
C GLU A 113 11.96 7.60 -9.97
N ASP A 114 12.95 8.16 -10.68
CA ASP A 114 14.14 8.76 -10.06
C ASP A 114 13.75 9.87 -9.04
N SER A 115 12.67 10.61 -9.31
CA SER A 115 12.14 11.67 -8.44
C SER A 115 11.66 11.12 -7.09
N GLN A 116 11.01 9.97 -7.09
CA GLN A 116 10.52 9.27 -5.90
C GLN A 116 11.68 8.69 -5.08
N TRP A 117 12.67 8.09 -5.74
CA TRP A 117 13.90 7.62 -5.07
C TRP A 117 14.66 8.76 -4.39
N LEU A 118 14.85 9.88 -5.08
CA LEU A 118 15.51 11.06 -4.52
C LEU A 118 14.73 11.64 -3.33
N ALA A 119 13.40 11.74 -3.44
CA ALA A 119 12.55 12.23 -2.34
C ALA A 119 12.63 11.30 -1.12
N ALA A 120 12.60 9.98 -1.32
CA ALA A 120 12.74 8.99 -0.26
C ALA A 120 14.12 9.06 0.42
N GLN A 121 15.20 9.28 -0.34
CA GLN A 121 16.55 9.47 0.22
C GLN A 121 16.64 10.74 1.09
N LEU A 122 16.00 11.84 0.68
CA LEU A 122 15.94 13.06 1.48
C LEU A 122 15.15 12.86 2.78
N ALA A 123 14.05 12.11 2.74
CA ALA A 123 13.31 11.73 3.95
C ALA A 123 14.12 10.78 4.85
N ARG A 124 14.89 9.84 4.26
CA ARG A 124 15.82 8.99 5.01
C ARG A 124 16.83 9.81 5.81
N ASP A 125 17.38 10.87 5.23
CA ASP A 125 18.36 11.71 5.91
C ASP A 125 17.79 12.35 7.18
N HIS A 126 16.52 12.78 7.15
CA HIS A 126 15.82 13.24 8.34
C HIS A 126 15.61 12.14 9.38
N ALA A 127 15.22 10.93 8.95
CA ALA A 127 15.04 9.80 9.85
C ALA A 127 16.35 9.42 10.56
N VAL A 128 17.43 9.25 9.79
CA VAL A 128 18.77 8.94 10.31
C VAL A 128 19.25 10.04 11.24
N HIS A 129 19.07 11.31 10.87
CA HIS A 129 19.41 12.43 11.74
C HIS A 129 18.65 12.37 13.08
N ALA A 130 17.34 12.13 13.07
CA ALA A 130 16.56 11.99 14.30
C ALA A 130 17.05 10.83 15.19
N TYR A 131 17.31 9.65 14.60
CA TYR A 131 17.85 8.53 15.35
C TYR A 131 19.25 8.81 15.91
N LEU A 132 20.12 9.53 15.20
CA LEU A 132 21.42 9.96 15.71
C LEU A 132 21.29 10.88 16.93
N GLN A 133 20.30 11.77 16.96
CA GLN A 133 20.01 12.61 18.13
C GLN A 133 19.49 11.78 19.32
N ALA A 134 18.84 10.64 19.06
CA ALA A 134 18.35 9.73 20.09
C ALA A 134 19.49 8.95 20.78
N ILE A 135 20.54 8.57 20.04
CA ILE A 135 21.65 7.73 20.53
C ILE A 135 22.27 8.21 21.87
N PRO A 136 22.67 9.48 22.04
CA PRO A 136 23.28 9.93 23.29
C PRO A 136 22.29 10.05 24.46
N LEU A 137 20.99 9.90 24.23
CA LEU A 137 19.93 10.07 25.23
C LEU A 137 19.55 8.75 25.93
N SER A 138 20.03 7.61 25.44
CA SER A 138 19.83 6.29 26.07
C SER A 138 21.19 5.63 26.36
N PRO A 139 21.35 5.00 27.55
CA PRO A 139 22.58 4.25 27.86
C PRO A 139 22.74 3.00 26.99
N ARG A 140 21.65 2.48 26.40
CA ARG A 140 21.66 1.33 25.47
C ARG A 140 20.70 1.63 24.31
N PRO A 141 21.14 2.40 23.29
CA PRO A 141 20.25 2.99 22.28
C PRO A 141 19.81 2.01 21.18
N ALA A 142 19.46 0.77 21.56
CA ALA A 142 19.14 -0.33 20.63
C ALA A 142 18.04 0.04 19.62
N LEU A 143 16.96 0.70 20.06
CA LEU A 143 15.84 1.07 19.18
C LEU A 143 16.22 2.13 18.14
N ALA A 144 17.13 3.05 18.48
CA ALA A 144 17.60 4.09 17.55
C ALA A 144 18.52 3.49 16.49
N LEU A 145 19.42 2.60 16.91
CA LEU A 145 20.30 1.86 16.00
C LEU A 145 19.50 0.97 15.06
N ASP A 146 18.43 0.33 15.56
CA ASP A 146 17.55 -0.53 14.77
C ASP A 146 16.76 0.27 13.73
N GLY A 147 16.32 1.49 14.08
CA GLY A 147 15.73 2.44 13.14
C GLY A 147 16.68 2.82 12.00
N ILE A 148 17.95 3.13 12.31
CA ILE A 148 18.98 3.40 11.27
C ILE A 148 19.22 2.15 10.42
N LYS A 149 19.39 0.98 11.05
CA LYS A 149 19.56 -0.31 10.35
C LYS A 149 18.45 -0.49 9.31
N ARG A 150 17.19 -0.41 9.73
CA ARG A 150 16.04 -0.69 8.87
C ARG A 150 15.97 0.25 7.67
N ILE A 151 16.04 1.56 7.89
CA ILE A 151 15.90 2.51 6.79
C ILE A 151 17.08 2.49 5.79
N THR A 152 18.29 2.27 6.28
CA THR A 152 19.49 2.17 5.43
C THR A 152 19.57 0.85 4.67
N SER A 153 18.85 -0.20 5.08
CA SER A 153 18.86 -1.49 4.41
C SER A 153 18.25 -1.44 3.00
N TYR A 154 17.26 -0.56 2.78
CA TYR A 154 16.62 -0.41 1.46
C TYR A 154 16.85 0.95 0.79
N LEU A 155 17.25 2.00 1.54
CA LEU A 155 17.60 3.32 0.96
C LEU A 155 19.10 3.62 0.97
N ARG A 156 19.95 2.67 1.37
CA ARG A 156 21.40 2.85 1.56
C ARG A 156 21.73 3.89 2.65
N GLU A 157 22.99 3.92 3.07
CA GLU A 157 23.45 4.88 4.08
C GLU A 157 23.60 6.29 3.49
N PRO A 158 23.25 7.36 4.24
CA PRO A 158 23.55 8.71 3.80
C PRO A 158 25.05 8.93 3.59
N ASN A 159 25.43 9.59 2.50
CA ASN A 159 26.84 9.80 2.18
C ASN A 159 27.53 10.71 3.21
N TRP A 160 26.83 11.72 3.76
CA TRP A 160 27.35 12.54 4.86
C TRP A 160 27.64 11.71 6.12
N LEU A 161 26.85 10.67 6.40
CA LEU A 161 27.08 9.77 7.54
C LEU A 161 28.34 8.94 7.28
N ARG A 162 28.48 8.40 6.07
CA ARG A 162 29.67 7.64 5.66
C ARG A 162 30.94 8.49 5.72
N ALA A 163 30.88 9.74 5.26
CA ALA A 163 32.00 10.69 5.33
C ALA A 163 32.44 10.93 6.79
N LEU A 164 31.50 11.20 7.69
CA LEU A 164 31.81 11.37 9.12
C LEU A 164 32.44 10.12 9.74
N GLN A 165 31.98 8.92 9.36
CA GLN A 165 32.55 7.65 9.82
C GLN A 165 33.95 7.38 9.24
N ALA A 166 34.26 7.95 8.08
CA ALA A 166 35.58 7.93 7.47
C ALA A 166 36.53 9.02 8.03
N GLY A 167 36.05 9.89 8.93
CA GLY A 167 36.81 11.00 9.48
C GLY A 167 36.84 12.24 8.58
N GLU A 168 36.00 12.29 7.56
CA GLU A 168 35.80 13.43 6.66
C GLU A 168 34.65 14.33 7.17
N PRO A 169 34.63 15.63 6.81
CA PRO A 169 33.50 16.49 7.16
C PRO A 169 32.21 16.02 6.47
N ALA A 170 31.06 16.18 7.15
CA ALA A 170 29.76 15.96 6.54
C ALA A 170 29.56 16.91 5.35
N ALA A 171 29.17 16.37 4.20
CA ALA A 171 28.85 17.15 3.00
C ALA A 171 27.49 16.69 2.45
N SER A 172 26.66 17.65 2.05
CA SER A 172 25.43 17.37 1.30
C SER A 172 25.77 17.09 -0.16
N ASP A 173 25.13 16.08 -0.73
CA ASP A 173 25.26 15.75 -2.15
C ASP A 173 24.18 16.40 -3.01
N ASP A 174 23.33 17.25 -2.44
CA ASP A 174 22.18 17.86 -3.13
C ASP A 174 22.59 18.54 -4.44
N ALA A 175 23.73 19.24 -4.47
CA ALA A 175 24.23 19.89 -5.67
C ALA A 175 24.65 18.88 -6.76
N ALA A 176 25.32 17.80 -6.37
CA ALA A 176 25.75 16.75 -7.28
C ALA A 176 24.54 15.95 -7.80
N LEU A 177 23.57 15.67 -6.94
CA LEU A 177 22.30 15.01 -7.32
C LEU A 177 21.47 15.90 -8.24
N ALA A 178 21.41 17.22 -7.99
CA ALA A 178 20.71 18.17 -8.87
C ALA A 178 21.36 18.28 -10.25
N GLU A 179 22.70 18.25 -10.31
CA GLU A 179 23.44 18.25 -11.58
C GLU A 179 23.24 16.94 -12.36
N HIS A 180 23.25 15.80 -11.66
CA HIS A 180 23.09 14.49 -12.29
C HIS A 180 21.64 14.19 -12.70
N TYR A 181 20.66 14.68 -11.93
CA TYR A 181 19.22 14.46 -12.14
C TYR A 181 18.44 15.78 -12.33
N PRO A 182 18.75 16.60 -13.35
CA PRO A 182 18.20 17.96 -13.48
C PRO A 182 16.69 18.01 -13.71
N GLN A 183 16.08 16.94 -14.22
CA GLN A 183 14.62 16.84 -14.42
C GLN A 183 13.89 16.28 -13.20
N ALA A 184 14.45 15.24 -12.57
CA ALA A 184 13.83 14.57 -11.44
C ALA A 184 14.02 15.33 -10.10
N TRP A 185 15.11 16.08 -9.94
CA TRP A 185 15.42 16.78 -8.70
C TRP A 185 14.35 17.81 -8.27
N PRO A 186 13.85 18.71 -9.13
CA PRO A 186 12.78 19.64 -8.74
C PRO A 186 11.48 18.92 -8.34
N GLN A 187 11.17 17.80 -8.99
CA GLN A 187 10.00 16.98 -8.68
C GLN A 187 10.18 16.28 -7.33
N ALA A 188 11.38 15.76 -7.04
CA ALA A 188 11.70 15.18 -5.74
C ALA A 188 11.51 16.19 -4.60
N LEU A 189 11.96 17.43 -4.79
CA LEU A 189 11.73 18.52 -3.83
C LEU A 189 10.24 18.85 -3.67
N GLN A 190 9.48 18.82 -4.76
CA GLN A 190 8.03 19.02 -4.71
C GLN A 190 7.33 17.91 -3.93
N LEU A 191 7.68 16.64 -4.16
CA LEU A 191 7.16 15.50 -3.40
C LEU A 191 7.48 15.62 -1.91
N LEU A 192 8.74 15.91 -1.56
CA LEU A 192 9.18 16.07 -0.17
C LEU A 192 8.50 17.26 0.53
N SER A 193 8.17 18.33 -0.20
CA SER A 193 7.65 19.59 0.35
C SER A 193 6.39 19.44 1.19
N ARG A 194 5.62 18.36 0.96
CA ARG A 194 4.49 17.93 1.79
C ARG A 194 4.91 17.73 3.26
N PHE A 195 6.06 17.13 3.49
CA PHE A 195 6.59 16.80 4.83
C PHE A 195 7.59 17.83 5.35
N GLY A 196 8.34 18.48 4.46
CA GLY A 196 9.31 19.52 4.81
C GLY A 196 10.33 19.82 3.72
N ALA A 197 11.34 20.62 4.05
CA ALA A 197 12.48 20.87 3.18
C ALA A 197 13.58 19.81 3.39
N PRO A 198 14.54 19.68 2.46
CA PRO A 198 15.76 18.89 2.68
C PRO A 198 16.45 19.24 4.00
N LEU A 199 17.14 18.28 4.60
CA LEU A 199 17.85 18.47 5.86
C LEU A 199 18.92 19.57 5.72
N GLN A 200 18.71 20.71 6.38
CA GLN A 200 19.54 21.91 6.20
C GLN A 200 20.83 21.89 7.04
N THR A 201 20.83 21.17 8.17
CA THR A 201 21.94 21.16 9.12
C THR A 201 22.39 19.74 9.33
N LEU A 202 23.60 19.43 8.85
CA LEU A 202 24.24 18.14 9.04
C LEU A 202 25.02 18.13 10.37
N PRO A 203 25.16 16.96 11.03
CA PRO A 203 25.99 16.84 12.21
C PRO A 203 27.48 17.09 11.91
N ASP A 204 28.17 17.80 12.79
CA ASP A 204 29.63 17.97 12.69
C ASP A 204 30.41 16.77 13.26
N THR A 205 29.81 16.03 14.18
CA THR A 205 30.44 14.89 14.85
C THR A 205 29.44 13.78 15.12
N LEU A 206 29.94 12.54 15.17
CA LEU A 206 29.13 11.38 15.52
C LEU A 206 29.20 11.08 17.03
N PRO A 207 28.11 10.48 17.58
CA PRO A 207 28.15 9.88 18.91
C PRO A 207 29.33 8.92 19.04
N PRO A 208 29.98 8.81 20.23
CA PRO A 208 31.16 7.97 20.42
C PRO A 208 31.00 6.53 19.93
N LEU A 209 29.79 5.97 20.05
CA LEU A 209 29.43 4.63 19.59
C LEU A 209 29.65 4.40 18.07
N LEU A 210 29.68 5.46 17.25
CA LEU A 210 29.71 5.39 15.79
C LEU A 210 31.01 5.93 15.16
N ARG A 211 32.00 6.37 15.95
CA ARG A 211 33.19 7.07 15.42
C ARG A 211 34.21 6.18 14.73
N GLU A 212 34.27 4.90 15.08
CA GLU A 212 35.25 3.97 14.53
C GLU A 212 34.51 2.92 13.70
N ARG A 213 34.81 2.86 12.40
CA ARG A 213 34.26 1.87 11.46
C ARG A 213 35.38 1.33 10.58
N SER A 214 35.52 0.01 10.53
CA SER A 214 36.53 -0.66 9.71
C SER A 214 36.12 -0.72 8.24
N GLN A 215 37.07 -1.03 7.33
CA GLN A 215 36.74 -1.23 5.92
C GLN A 215 35.76 -2.41 5.73
N ASP A 216 35.95 -3.50 6.47
CA ASP A 216 35.04 -4.65 6.44
C ASP A 216 33.61 -4.25 6.86
N ASP A 217 33.47 -3.35 7.85
CA ASP A 217 32.16 -2.82 8.25
C ASP A 217 31.54 -1.92 7.16
N PHE A 218 32.34 -1.22 6.34
CA PHE A 218 31.85 -0.45 5.19
C PHE A 218 31.37 -1.36 4.05
N ASP A 219 32.04 -2.51 3.87
CA ASP A 219 31.69 -3.49 2.84
C ASP A 219 30.45 -4.33 3.24
N ALA A 220 30.14 -4.42 4.55
CA ALA A 220 29.00 -5.15 5.09
C ALA A 220 28.11 -4.29 6.01
N PRO A 221 27.43 -3.24 5.50
CA PRO A 221 26.71 -2.26 6.31
C PRO A 221 25.56 -2.86 7.14
N LEU A 222 24.80 -3.81 6.59
CA LEU A 222 23.72 -4.48 7.32
C LEU A 222 24.26 -5.24 8.55
N ALA A 223 25.38 -5.95 8.38
CA ALA A 223 26.03 -6.67 9.48
C ALA A 223 26.59 -5.71 10.54
N TYR A 224 27.16 -4.58 10.11
CA TYR A 224 27.64 -3.52 11.01
C TYR A 224 26.51 -2.97 11.91
N TRP A 225 25.40 -2.53 11.31
CA TRP A 225 24.28 -1.96 12.08
C TRP A 225 23.62 -3.01 12.98
N MET A 226 23.44 -4.23 12.47
CA MET A 226 22.89 -5.33 13.27
C MET A 226 23.77 -5.66 14.48
N ARG A 227 25.10 -5.69 14.31
CA ARG A 227 26.05 -5.89 15.41
C ARG A 227 25.86 -4.82 16.49
N LEU A 228 25.80 -3.55 16.10
CA LEU A 228 25.58 -2.46 17.05
C LEU A 228 24.27 -2.63 17.82
N VAL A 229 23.19 -3.03 17.15
CA VAL A 229 21.89 -3.28 17.81
C VAL A 229 22.01 -4.43 18.82
N LEU A 230 22.59 -5.57 18.42
CA LEU A 230 22.67 -6.77 19.25
C LEU A 230 23.67 -6.65 20.40
N GLU A 231 24.70 -5.80 20.28
CA GLU A 231 25.55 -5.39 21.41
C GLU A 231 24.74 -4.61 22.45
N GLN A 232 23.76 -3.79 22.02
CA GLN A 232 22.86 -3.07 22.93
C GLN A 232 21.69 -3.92 23.41
N ARG A 233 21.20 -4.90 22.66
CA ARG A 233 20.15 -5.85 23.05
C ARG A 233 20.43 -7.22 22.42
N PRO A 234 21.10 -8.13 23.14
CA PRO A 234 21.35 -9.48 22.63
C PRO A 234 20.05 -10.21 22.33
N ASP A 235 20.04 -11.12 21.35
CA ASP A 235 18.90 -11.99 21.04
C ASP A 235 17.56 -11.26 20.75
N ASP A 236 17.64 -10.03 20.21
CA ASP A 236 16.44 -9.27 19.84
C ASP A 236 15.77 -9.84 18.58
N LEU A 237 14.72 -10.62 18.80
CA LEU A 237 14.05 -11.35 17.72
C LEU A 237 13.54 -10.42 16.60
N ALA A 238 12.93 -9.28 16.95
CA ALA A 238 12.39 -8.37 15.94
C ALA A 238 13.48 -7.77 15.02
N THR A 239 14.66 -7.44 15.56
CA THR A 239 15.79 -6.98 14.74
C THR A 239 16.29 -8.10 13.81
N LEU A 240 16.30 -9.35 14.28
CA LEU A 240 16.69 -10.51 13.47
C LEU A 240 15.66 -10.83 12.39
N GLU A 241 14.36 -10.74 12.68
CA GLU A 241 13.26 -10.87 11.73
C GLU A 241 13.35 -9.81 10.62
N ASP A 242 13.48 -8.52 11.01
CA ASP A 242 13.64 -7.42 10.05
C ASP A 242 14.89 -7.61 9.17
N THR A 243 15.99 -8.14 9.71
CA THR A 243 17.19 -8.45 8.92
C THR A 243 16.95 -9.60 7.95
N LEU A 244 16.27 -10.66 8.40
CA LEU A 244 15.97 -11.83 7.59
C LEU A 244 15.12 -11.45 6.37
N TYR A 245 14.19 -10.49 6.51
CA TYR A 245 13.41 -9.95 5.40
C TYR A 245 14.29 -9.39 4.26
N PHE A 246 15.38 -8.70 4.59
CA PHE A 246 16.33 -8.17 3.58
C PHE A 246 17.26 -9.25 2.98
N LEU A 247 17.13 -10.51 3.42
CA LEU A 247 17.79 -11.67 2.79
C LEU A 247 16.86 -12.44 1.84
N TYR A 248 15.64 -11.95 1.61
CA TYR A 248 14.73 -12.54 0.63
C TYR A 248 15.30 -12.45 -0.79
N PRO A 249 14.93 -13.37 -1.70
CA PRO A 249 15.35 -13.32 -3.11
C PRO A 249 15.08 -11.98 -3.80
N ARG A 250 13.97 -11.32 -3.45
CA ARG A 250 13.60 -10.00 -3.99
C ARG A 250 14.58 -8.86 -3.66
N TRP A 251 15.43 -9.04 -2.64
CA TRP A 251 16.48 -8.11 -2.22
C TRP A 251 17.89 -8.60 -2.61
N GLY A 252 17.98 -9.55 -3.55
CA GLY A 252 19.25 -10.16 -3.98
C GLY A 252 19.77 -11.26 -3.04
N GLY A 253 18.98 -11.67 -2.04
CA GLY A 253 19.30 -12.79 -1.16
C GLY A 253 18.85 -14.15 -1.70
N SER A 254 18.71 -15.14 -0.81
CA SER A 254 18.24 -16.50 -1.16
C SER A 254 17.73 -17.24 0.07
N HIS A 255 16.87 -18.25 -0.12
CA HIS A 255 16.42 -19.10 0.99
C HIS A 255 17.58 -19.84 1.67
N GLU A 256 18.66 -20.14 0.94
CA GLU A 256 19.89 -20.70 1.51
C GLU A 256 20.61 -19.67 2.41
N ALA A 257 20.73 -18.42 1.97
CA ALA A 257 21.30 -17.35 2.79
C ALA A 257 20.48 -17.11 4.07
N MET A 258 19.16 -17.20 3.97
CA MET A 258 18.24 -17.11 5.09
C MET A 258 18.41 -18.27 6.08
N GLU A 259 18.48 -19.53 5.60
CA GLU A 259 18.72 -20.67 6.48
C GLU A 259 20.11 -20.56 7.16
N ASN A 260 21.15 -20.20 6.40
CA ASN A 260 22.49 -19.96 6.94
C ASN A 260 22.51 -18.84 8.00
N PHE A 261 21.65 -17.84 7.87
CA PHE A 261 21.49 -16.79 8.88
C PHE A 261 20.84 -17.34 10.16
N ILE A 262 19.79 -18.15 10.03
CA ILE A 262 19.06 -18.79 11.15
C ILE A 262 19.95 -19.79 11.90
N GLU A 263 20.74 -20.58 11.18
CA GLU A 263 21.69 -21.54 11.76
C GLU A 263 23.02 -20.90 12.18
N GLY A 264 23.25 -19.66 11.77
CA GLY A 264 24.51 -18.95 11.89
C GLY A 264 24.80 -18.36 13.28
N GLY A 265 25.88 -17.58 13.33
CA GLY A 265 26.37 -16.93 14.57
C GLY A 265 25.38 -15.99 15.23
N TRP A 266 24.57 -15.29 14.43
CA TRP A 266 23.65 -14.24 14.87
C TRP A 266 22.50 -14.76 15.73
N CYS A 267 22.12 -16.03 15.54
CA CYS A 267 20.92 -16.62 16.11
C CYS A 267 21.21 -17.66 17.21
N ARG A 268 22.47 -17.85 17.63
CA ARG A 268 22.85 -18.93 18.57
C ARG A 268 22.24 -18.81 19.96
N GLY A 269 21.91 -17.61 20.42
CA GLY A 269 21.31 -17.38 21.74
C GLY A 269 19.79 -17.56 21.78
N LEU A 270 19.15 -17.82 20.63
CA LEU A 270 17.70 -17.94 20.53
C LEU A 270 17.18 -19.25 21.12
N GLU A 271 16.03 -19.15 21.79
CA GLU A 271 15.22 -20.31 22.17
C GLU A 271 14.61 -20.97 20.92
N LEU A 272 14.24 -22.25 21.02
CA LEU A 272 13.67 -22.99 19.90
C LEU A 272 12.45 -22.30 19.28
N ALA A 273 11.58 -21.71 20.11
CA ALA A 273 10.41 -20.96 19.63
C ALA A 273 10.80 -19.75 18.77
N GLN A 274 11.89 -19.06 19.14
CA GLN A 274 12.38 -17.89 18.42
C GLN A 274 13.06 -18.27 17.12
N SER A 275 13.87 -19.35 17.11
CA SER A 275 14.42 -19.89 15.87
C SER A 275 13.30 -20.33 14.92
N ASN A 276 12.23 -20.91 15.44
CA ASN A 276 11.07 -21.28 14.63
C ASN A 276 10.27 -20.07 14.14
N ALA A 277 10.25 -18.95 14.87
CA ALA A 277 9.70 -17.69 14.37
C ALA A 277 10.47 -17.16 13.15
N LEU A 278 11.82 -17.21 13.19
CA LEU A 278 12.63 -16.88 12.01
C LEU A 278 12.40 -17.85 10.85
N ARG A 279 12.30 -19.15 11.12
CA ARG A 279 11.98 -20.13 10.06
C ARG A 279 10.61 -19.87 9.46
N TRP A 280 9.60 -19.59 10.28
CA TRP A 280 8.29 -19.20 9.80
C TRP A 280 8.37 -17.98 8.90
N HIS A 281 9.10 -16.94 9.34
CA HIS A 281 9.29 -15.76 8.52
C HIS A 281 9.94 -16.11 7.19
N LYS A 282 10.95 -16.99 7.14
CA LYS A 282 11.51 -17.51 5.88
C LYS A 282 10.46 -18.21 5.01
N GLU A 283 9.65 -19.10 5.58
CA GLU A 283 8.61 -19.82 4.83
C GLU A 283 7.52 -18.88 4.27
N GLN A 284 7.31 -17.69 4.84
CA GLN A 284 6.35 -16.70 4.32
C GLN A 284 6.62 -16.28 2.88
N ASP A 285 7.87 -16.31 2.41
CA ASP A 285 8.21 -15.86 1.05
C ASP A 285 7.48 -16.65 -0.03
N TRP A 286 7.25 -17.96 0.18
CA TRP A 286 6.46 -18.79 -0.75
C TRP A 286 5.05 -19.09 -0.24
N MET A 287 4.85 -19.18 1.09
CA MET A 287 3.52 -19.44 1.68
C MET A 287 2.55 -18.26 1.49
N GLY A 288 3.06 -17.05 1.24
CA GLY A 288 2.25 -15.90 0.87
C GLY A 288 1.59 -16.04 -0.51
N ASP A 289 2.21 -16.80 -1.42
CA ASP A 289 1.69 -17.07 -2.76
C ASP A 289 0.73 -18.27 -2.74
N LEU A 290 -0.44 -18.01 -2.16
CA LEU A 290 -1.49 -19.00 -1.98
C LEU A 290 -1.91 -19.66 -3.32
N PRO A 291 -2.03 -20.99 -3.38
CA PRO A 291 -2.19 -21.75 -4.61
C PRO A 291 -3.56 -21.53 -5.27
N HIS A 292 -3.63 -21.77 -6.58
CA HIS A 292 -4.90 -21.88 -7.29
C HIS A 292 -5.66 -23.12 -6.80
N ARG A 293 -6.99 -22.97 -6.65
CA ARG A 293 -7.90 -24.04 -6.20
C ARG A 293 -7.77 -25.32 -7.03
N GLU A 294 -7.59 -25.17 -8.34
CA GLU A 294 -7.52 -26.29 -9.29
C GLU A 294 -6.19 -27.06 -9.22
N ASP A 295 -5.14 -26.47 -8.64
CA ASP A 295 -3.84 -27.11 -8.45
C ASP A 295 -3.84 -27.94 -7.16
N ALA A 296 -4.39 -29.15 -7.27
CA ALA A 296 -4.52 -30.06 -6.13
C ALA A 296 -3.16 -30.39 -5.47
N ASP A 297 -2.07 -30.46 -6.24
CA ASP A 297 -0.74 -30.77 -5.71
C ASP A 297 -0.18 -29.59 -4.90
N ALA A 298 -0.32 -28.36 -5.41
CA ALA A 298 0.10 -27.15 -4.69
C ALA A 298 -0.75 -26.92 -3.43
N VAL A 299 -2.06 -27.14 -3.50
CA VAL A 299 -2.97 -27.08 -2.33
C VAL A 299 -2.55 -28.09 -1.27
N ALA A 300 -2.31 -29.35 -1.67
CA ALA A 300 -1.87 -30.39 -0.74
C ALA A 300 -0.47 -30.12 -0.16
N ALA A 301 0.41 -29.42 -0.88
CA ALA A 301 1.70 -28.97 -0.36
C ALA A 301 1.51 -27.91 0.75
N HIS A 302 0.67 -26.90 0.53
CA HIS A 302 0.39 -25.84 1.51
C HIS A 302 -0.28 -26.37 2.77
N GLU A 303 -1.32 -27.22 2.65
CA GLU A 303 -1.98 -27.83 3.82
C GLU A 303 -1.00 -28.67 4.64
N ARG A 304 -0.11 -29.43 3.99
CA ARG A 304 0.95 -30.19 4.67
C ARG A 304 1.96 -29.27 5.36
N ALA A 305 2.37 -28.18 4.72
CA ALA A 305 3.30 -27.21 5.29
C ALA A 305 2.71 -26.58 6.55
N TYR A 306 1.48 -26.06 6.50
CA TYR A 306 0.81 -25.52 7.69
C TYR A 306 0.67 -26.56 8.81
N ALA A 307 0.31 -27.80 8.49
CA ALA A 307 0.22 -28.86 9.50
C ALA A 307 1.58 -29.11 10.18
N GLN A 308 2.66 -29.21 9.41
CA GLN A 308 4.02 -29.38 9.94
C GLN A 308 4.48 -28.20 10.79
N ILE A 309 4.18 -26.96 10.36
CA ILE A 309 4.54 -25.75 11.10
C ILE A 309 3.77 -25.68 12.42
N LEU A 310 2.50 -26.09 12.44
CA LEU A 310 1.72 -26.16 13.67
C LEU A 310 2.17 -27.27 14.63
N ASP A 311 3.00 -28.22 14.19
CA ASP A 311 3.67 -29.19 15.05
C ASP A 311 4.99 -28.64 15.63
N TRP A 312 5.50 -27.51 15.12
CA TRP A 312 6.68 -26.86 15.69
C TRP A 312 6.41 -26.33 17.10
N HIS A 313 7.49 -26.15 17.86
CA HIS A 313 7.43 -25.41 19.11
C HIS A 313 7.32 -23.91 18.79
N LEU A 314 6.10 -23.38 18.80
CA LEU A 314 5.78 -21.98 18.54
C LEU A 314 5.32 -21.30 19.83
N ASP A 315 5.51 -19.98 19.91
CA ASP A 315 4.82 -19.19 20.92
C ASP A 315 3.32 -19.05 20.59
N ARG A 316 2.54 -18.52 21.53
CA ARG A 316 1.07 -18.43 21.38
C ARG A 316 0.66 -17.50 20.25
N ASN A 317 1.32 -16.34 20.12
CA ASN A 317 0.98 -15.32 19.15
C ASN A 317 1.27 -15.82 17.73
N LEU A 318 2.47 -16.37 17.50
CA LEU A 318 2.86 -16.97 16.23
C LEU A 318 1.96 -18.15 15.86
N ARG A 319 1.61 -19.00 16.82
CA ARG A 319 0.65 -20.09 16.57
C ARG A 319 -0.71 -19.56 16.13
N ALA A 320 -1.19 -18.47 16.73
CA ALA A 320 -2.44 -17.82 16.32
C ALA A 320 -2.33 -17.26 14.89
N GLN A 321 -1.22 -16.62 14.52
CA GLN A 321 -0.98 -16.12 13.16
C GLN A 321 -0.98 -17.25 12.13
N VAL A 322 -0.27 -18.35 12.39
CA VAL A 322 -0.23 -19.52 11.49
C VAL A 322 -1.65 -20.11 11.30
N LEU A 323 -2.45 -20.18 12.36
CA LEU A 323 -3.85 -20.63 12.29
C LEU A 323 -4.72 -19.66 11.48
N ALA A 324 -4.59 -18.35 11.68
CA ALA A 324 -5.34 -17.34 10.92
C ALA A 324 -4.99 -17.36 9.43
N GLN A 325 -3.70 -17.51 9.09
CA GLN A 325 -3.27 -17.65 7.69
C GLN A 325 -3.77 -18.95 7.05
N ARG A 326 -3.73 -20.08 7.77
CA ARG A 326 -4.33 -21.34 7.29
C ARG A 326 -5.84 -21.20 7.09
N ALA A 327 -6.53 -20.49 7.97
CA ALA A 327 -7.94 -20.16 7.80
C ALA A 327 -8.15 -19.33 6.52
N GLY A 328 -7.24 -18.42 6.17
CA GLY A 328 -7.24 -17.69 4.89
C GLY A 328 -7.12 -18.58 3.65
N LEU A 329 -6.19 -19.55 3.67
CA LEU A 329 -6.09 -20.58 2.61
C LEU A 329 -7.42 -21.34 2.49
N ARG A 330 -7.94 -21.87 3.60
CA ARG A 330 -9.16 -22.67 3.63
C ARG A 330 -10.39 -21.88 3.22
N TYR A 331 -10.47 -20.61 3.58
CA TYR A 331 -11.51 -19.70 3.12
C TYR A 331 -11.50 -19.58 1.59
N ARG A 332 -10.32 -19.39 0.99
CA ARG A 332 -10.18 -19.34 -0.48
C ARG A 332 -10.59 -20.66 -1.14
N LEU A 333 -10.21 -21.79 -0.54
CA LEU A 333 -10.64 -23.13 -0.97
C LEU A 333 -12.11 -23.43 -0.65
N GLY A 334 -12.73 -22.69 0.26
CA GLY A 334 -14.15 -22.79 0.57
C GLY A 334 -15.02 -22.02 -0.42
N ARG A 335 -14.49 -20.93 -0.98
CA ARG A 335 -15.18 -20.07 -1.95
C ARG A 335 -15.08 -20.65 -3.36
N VAL A 336 -16.23 -20.94 -3.97
CA VAL A 336 -16.36 -21.52 -5.32
C VAL A 336 -17.10 -20.53 -6.21
N GLU A 337 -16.50 -20.17 -7.35
CA GLU A 337 -17.07 -19.23 -8.33
C GLU A 337 -17.13 -19.85 -9.73
N ASP A 338 -17.68 -21.06 -9.83
CA ASP A 338 -17.77 -21.80 -11.09
C ASP A 338 -18.81 -21.21 -12.06
N ILE A 339 -19.70 -20.35 -11.56
CA ILE A 339 -20.76 -19.68 -12.33
C ILE A 339 -20.58 -18.18 -12.12
N GLU A 340 -20.61 -17.43 -13.23
CA GLU A 340 -20.55 -15.96 -13.23
C GLU A 340 -21.60 -15.40 -12.24
N ASP A 341 -21.13 -14.55 -11.32
CA ASP A 341 -21.91 -13.90 -10.27
C ASP A 341 -22.58 -14.80 -9.21
N VAL A 342 -22.18 -16.09 -9.08
CA VAL A 342 -22.68 -16.98 -8.02
C VAL A 342 -21.53 -17.59 -7.22
N VAL A 343 -21.43 -17.18 -5.95
CA VAL A 343 -20.52 -17.79 -4.98
C VAL A 343 -21.20 -18.97 -4.28
N GLN A 344 -20.60 -20.15 -4.36
CA GLN A 344 -20.95 -21.30 -3.54
C GLN A 344 -19.90 -21.50 -2.45
N TRP A 345 -20.33 -21.96 -1.28
CA TRP A 345 -19.47 -22.16 -0.12
C TRP A 345 -19.36 -23.65 0.20
N ASP A 346 -18.15 -24.20 0.18
CA ASP A 346 -17.89 -25.56 0.60
C ASP A 346 -18.02 -25.68 2.13
N PRO A 347 -19.00 -26.46 2.66
CA PRO A 347 -19.27 -26.49 4.09
C PRO A 347 -18.10 -27.06 4.90
N HIS A 348 -17.30 -27.97 4.33
CA HIS A 348 -16.20 -28.61 5.03
C HIS A 348 -15.03 -27.64 5.25
N HIS A 349 -14.62 -26.94 4.19
CA HIS A 349 -13.59 -25.90 4.30
C HIS A 349 -14.04 -24.78 5.22
N MET A 350 -15.27 -24.29 5.09
CA MET A 350 -15.77 -23.19 5.92
C MET A 350 -15.90 -23.57 7.40
N GLN A 351 -16.22 -24.83 7.71
CA GLN A 351 -16.14 -25.35 9.07
C GLN A 351 -14.69 -25.35 9.59
N ALA A 352 -13.73 -25.77 8.78
CA ALA A 352 -12.31 -25.77 9.14
C ALA A 352 -11.75 -24.35 9.34
N VAL A 353 -12.24 -23.36 8.59
CA VAL A 353 -11.94 -21.93 8.81
C VAL A 353 -12.38 -21.51 10.22
N LEU A 354 -13.62 -21.81 10.61
CA LEU A 354 -14.13 -21.48 11.93
C LEU A 354 -13.31 -22.15 13.04
N GLU A 355 -12.96 -23.43 12.89
CA GLU A 355 -12.16 -24.18 13.86
C GLU A 355 -10.76 -23.59 14.07
N ASP A 356 -10.11 -23.14 13.00
CA ASP A 356 -8.80 -22.48 13.08
C ASP A 356 -8.92 -21.12 13.78
N LEU A 357 -9.94 -20.32 13.44
CA LEU A 357 -10.17 -19.01 14.06
C LEU A 357 -10.60 -19.10 15.53
N GLN A 358 -11.34 -20.14 15.93
CA GLN A 358 -11.66 -20.40 17.33
C GLN A 358 -10.39 -20.72 18.14
N GLN A 359 -9.49 -21.53 17.58
CA GLN A 359 -8.20 -21.82 18.21
C GLN A 359 -7.31 -20.59 18.28
N ALA A 360 -7.24 -19.80 17.20
CA ALA A 360 -6.50 -18.55 17.17
C ALA A 360 -7.05 -17.56 18.21
N TRP A 361 -8.38 -17.43 18.34
CA TRP A 361 -9.03 -16.55 19.32
C TRP A 361 -8.68 -16.89 20.77
N ALA A 362 -8.55 -18.18 21.08
CA ALA A 362 -8.14 -18.63 22.41
C ALA A 362 -6.65 -18.40 22.69
N LEU A 363 -5.84 -18.17 21.66
CA LEU A 363 -4.40 -17.93 21.77
C LEU A 363 -4.09 -16.43 21.79
N ASP A 364 -4.63 -15.67 20.84
CA ASP A 364 -4.46 -14.24 20.69
C ASP A 364 -5.65 -13.61 19.94
N ARG A 365 -6.41 -12.76 20.64
CA ARG A 365 -7.61 -12.09 20.11
C ARG A 365 -7.28 -11.04 19.05
N ASP A 366 -6.11 -10.41 19.15
CA ASP A 366 -5.70 -9.34 18.25
C ASP A 366 -5.49 -9.87 16.83
N VAL A 367 -4.88 -11.05 16.73
CA VAL A 367 -4.68 -11.75 15.46
C VAL A 367 -6.00 -12.03 14.75
N VAL A 368 -7.03 -12.51 15.46
CA VAL A 368 -8.33 -12.79 14.83
C VAL A 368 -9.03 -11.49 14.42
N LEU A 369 -8.93 -10.41 15.19
CA LEU A 369 -9.49 -9.12 14.82
C LEU A 369 -8.86 -8.56 13.54
N HIS A 370 -7.54 -8.63 13.42
CA HIS A 370 -6.80 -7.96 12.33
C HIS A 370 -6.53 -8.85 11.11
N GLU A 371 -6.41 -10.17 11.28
CA GLU A 371 -6.10 -11.12 10.20
C GLU A 371 -7.26 -12.09 9.89
N GLY A 372 -8.15 -12.35 10.85
CA GLY A 372 -9.20 -13.37 10.75
C GLY A 372 -10.62 -12.85 10.52
N LEU A 373 -10.89 -11.57 10.78
CA LEU A 373 -12.26 -11.04 10.89
C LEU A 373 -13.06 -11.20 9.59
N SER A 374 -12.48 -10.92 8.43
CA SER A 374 -13.16 -11.06 7.14
C SER A 374 -13.51 -12.52 6.82
N ASN A 375 -12.64 -13.47 7.20
CA ASN A 375 -12.91 -14.90 7.02
C ASN A 375 -14.04 -15.37 7.95
N LEU A 376 -14.08 -14.84 9.19
CA LEU A 376 -15.15 -15.11 10.14
C LEU A 376 -16.48 -14.47 9.74
N GLU A 377 -16.44 -13.26 9.17
CA GLU A 377 -17.59 -12.60 8.57
C GLU A 377 -18.20 -13.50 7.50
N ALA A 378 -17.38 -14.06 6.61
CA ALA A 378 -17.86 -14.96 5.58
C ALA A 378 -18.44 -16.27 6.13
N CYS A 379 -17.83 -16.85 7.16
CA CYS A 379 -18.40 -18.00 7.87
C CYS A 379 -19.79 -17.67 8.44
N THR A 380 -19.97 -16.46 8.95
CA THR A 380 -21.20 -16.04 9.64
C THR A 380 -22.33 -15.71 8.66
N TRP A 381 -22.06 -14.82 7.71
CA TRP A 381 -23.11 -14.18 6.91
C TRP A 381 -23.32 -14.78 5.53
N PHE A 382 -22.33 -15.51 4.99
CA PHE A 382 -22.43 -16.07 3.63
C PHE A 382 -22.50 -17.60 3.66
N ALA A 383 -21.58 -18.25 4.37
CA ALA A 383 -21.53 -19.71 4.46
C ALA A 383 -22.45 -20.28 5.56
N HIS A 384 -22.93 -19.43 6.49
CA HIS A 384 -23.81 -19.79 7.61
C HIS A 384 -23.33 -21.00 8.43
N VAL A 385 -22.04 -21.00 8.79
CA VAL A 385 -21.42 -22.05 9.60
C VAL A 385 -21.94 -22.01 11.03
N ASP A 386 -22.38 -23.15 11.55
CA ASP A 386 -22.91 -23.27 12.90
C ASP A 386 -21.89 -22.79 13.96
N GLY A 387 -22.31 -21.84 14.80
CA GLY A 387 -21.48 -21.27 15.86
C GLY A 387 -20.56 -20.11 15.45
N ALA A 388 -20.47 -19.78 14.15
CA ALA A 388 -19.69 -18.64 13.67
C ALA A 388 -20.20 -17.31 14.24
N GLU A 389 -21.51 -17.10 14.27
CA GLU A 389 -22.14 -15.85 14.77
C GLU A 389 -21.74 -15.55 16.22
N ALA A 390 -21.64 -16.58 17.07
CA ALA A 390 -21.27 -16.41 18.47
C ALA A 390 -19.81 -15.98 18.66
N LEU A 391 -18.89 -16.48 17.83
CA LEU A 391 -17.50 -16.00 17.83
C LEU A 391 -17.44 -14.60 17.21
N PHE A 392 -18.15 -14.37 16.12
CA PHE A 392 -18.20 -13.09 15.43
C PHE A 392 -18.66 -11.96 16.35
N ALA A 393 -19.74 -12.19 17.12
CA ALA A 393 -20.21 -11.24 18.13
C ALA A 393 -19.16 -10.90 19.19
N GLN A 394 -18.34 -11.88 19.62
CA GLN A 394 -17.24 -11.65 20.56
C GLN A 394 -16.11 -10.82 19.95
N VAL A 395 -15.73 -11.09 18.69
CA VAL A 395 -14.71 -10.33 17.98
C VAL A 395 -15.17 -8.89 17.77
N VAL A 396 -16.43 -8.66 17.41
CA VAL A 396 -17.02 -7.32 17.24
C VAL A 396 -17.06 -6.54 18.56
N ASP A 397 -17.42 -7.19 19.68
CA ASP A 397 -17.37 -6.57 21.01
C ASP A 397 -15.93 -6.24 21.45
N TYR A 398 -14.96 -7.10 21.13
CA TYR A 398 -13.54 -6.79 21.35
C TYR A 398 -13.07 -5.63 20.48
N ALA A 399 -13.45 -5.58 19.20
CA ALA A 399 -13.13 -4.48 18.28
C ALA A 399 -13.65 -3.13 18.80
N ALA A 400 -14.86 -3.12 19.38
CA ALA A 400 -15.45 -1.93 19.99
C ALA A 400 -14.65 -1.38 21.19
N ARG A 401 -13.87 -2.24 21.86
CA ARG A 401 -13.02 -1.88 23.02
C ARG A 401 -11.59 -1.55 22.60
N GLU A 402 -11.06 -2.31 21.64
CA GLU A 402 -9.75 -2.11 21.03
C GLU A 402 -9.75 -0.75 20.33
N GLY A 403 -10.62 -0.56 19.34
CA GLY A 403 -10.95 0.75 18.79
C GLY A 403 -10.02 1.29 17.71
N ASP A 404 -9.08 0.50 17.18
CA ASP A 404 -8.22 0.88 16.06
C ASP A 404 -8.43 -0.01 14.82
N SER A 405 -9.33 -1.00 14.84
CA SER A 405 -9.77 -1.75 13.65
C SER A 405 -10.92 -1.03 12.90
N ALA A 406 -10.66 -0.53 11.69
CA ALA A 406 -11.68 0.16 10.88
C ALA A 406 -12.93 -0.71 10.62
N ILE A 407 -12.73 -1.91 10.06
CA ILE A 407 -13.80 -2.86 9.75
C ILE A 407 -14.49 -3.38 11.01
N GLY A 408 -13.73 -3.65 12.08
CA GLY A 408 -14.28 -4.08 13.36
C GLY A 408 -15.16 -3.01 14.01
N LEU A 409 -14.78 -1.74 13.89
CA LEU A 409 -15.58 -0.61 14.37
C LEU A 409 -16.82 -0.33 13.51
N LEU A 410 -16.75 -0.53 12.18
CA LEU A 410 -17.93 -0.48 11.31
C LEU A 410 -18.98 -1.52 11.75
N TRP A 411 -18.53 -2.76 11.98
CA TRP A 411 -19.39 -3.82 12.54
C TRP A 411 -19.93 -3.47 13.92
N ALA A 412 -19.08 -2.99 14.83
CA ALA A 412 -19.49 -2.65 16.20
C ALA A 412 -20.51 -1.50 16.22
N ALA A 413 -20.28 -0.44 15.46
CA ALA A 413 -21.19 0.68 15.36
C ALA A 413 -22.55 0.24 14.82
N THR A 414 -22.54 -0.52 13.72
CA THR A 414 -23.75 -1.04 13.07
C THR A 414 -24.54 -1.96 14.01
N ALA A 415 -23.85 -2.89 14.68
CA ALA A 415 -24.49 -3.83 15.59
C ALA A 415 -25.14 -3.12 16.78
N ILE A 416 -24.45 -2.11 17.35
CA ILE A 416 -24.98 -1.30 18.45
C ILE A 416 -26.11 -0.37 17.98
N GLU A 417 -26.08 0.18 16.76
CA GLU A 417 -27.15 1.05 16.28
C GLU A 417 -28.46 0.27 16.08
N HIS A 418 -28.35 -0.88 15.41
CA HIS A 418 -29.51 -1.65 14.96
C HIS A 418 -29.88 -2.84 15.87
N GLY A 419 -29.14 -3.06 16.96
CA GLY A 419 -29.38 -4.16 17.89
C GLY A 419 -29.09 -5.55 17.31
N LEU A 420 -28.03 -5.66 16.50
CA LEU A 420 -27.56 -6.93 15.92
C LEU A 420 -26.58 -7.63 16.87
N LEU A 421 -26.31 -8.92 16.62
CA LEU A 421 -25.29 -9.70 17.36
C LEU A 421 -25.51 -9.70 18.89
N GLY A 422 -26.78 -9.62 19.33
CA GLY A 422 -27.15 -9.57 20.75
C GLY A 422 -26.80 -8.26 21.46
N GLN A 423 -26.41 -7.21 20.75
CA GLN A 423 -26.13 -5.89 21.32
C GLN A 423 -27.42 -5.11 21.61
N ALA A 424 -27.41 -4.32 22.69
CA ALA A 424 -28.49 -3.39 22.98
C ALA A 424 -28.35 -2.14 22.09
N SER A 425 -29.49 -1.61 21.59
CA SER A 425 -29.47 -0.41 20.76
C SER A 425 -28.99 0.81 21.55
N ASP A 426 -27.89 1.44 21.11
CA ASP A 426 -27.37 2.71 21.64
C ASP A 426 -26.84 3.59 20.49
N PRO A 427 -27.73 4.41 19.88
CA PRO A 427 -27.35 5.27 18.75
C PRO A 427 -26.25 6.28 19.08
N THR A 428 -26.11 6.69 20.35
CA THR A 428 -25.09 7.66 20.76
C THR A 428 -23.71 7.02 20.73
N ARG A 429 -23.58 5.84 21.34
CA ARG A 429 -22.33 5.07 21.29
C ARG A 429 -22.00 4.65 19.87
N ALA A 430 -22.97 4.16 19.10
CA ALA A 430 -22.78 3.78 17.71
C ALA A 430 -22.24 4.93 16.86
N SER A 431 -22.81 6.14 17.02
CA SER A 431 -22.35 7.33 16.30
C SER A 431 -20.88 7.67 16.54
N ILE A 432 -20.39 7.52 17.78
CA ILE A 432 -18.98 7.80 18.12
C ILE A 432 -18.05 6.78 17.45
N LEU A 433 -18.42 5.49 17.53
CA LEU A 433 -17.65 4.41 16.92
C LEU A 433 -17.63 4.55 15.39
N LEU A 434 -18.77 4.88 14.77
CA LEU A 434 -18.87 5.06 13.33
C LEU A 434 -18.00 6.22 12.83
N GLN A 435 -18.01 7.36 13.51
CA GLN A 435 -17.17 8.50 13.15
C GLN A 435 -15.68 8.15 13.17
N ARG A 436 -15.24 7.36 14.15
CA ARG A 436 -13.87 6.85 14.21
C ARG A 436 -13.60 5.84 13.10
N ALA A 437 -14.51 4.89 12.89
CA ALA A 437 -14.40 3.84 11.88
C ALA A 437 -14.21 4.43 10.48
N LEU A 438 -15.00 5.43 10.11
CA LEU A 438 -14.91 6.08 8.79
C LEU A 438 -13.59 6.82 8.58
N LYS A 439 -13.03 7.44 9.65
CA LYS A 439 -11.69 8.05 9.57
C LYS A 439 -10.59 7.02 9.39
N LEU A 440 -10.65 5.91 10.12
CA LEU A 440 -9.69 4.81 9.98
C LEU A 440 -9.80 4.14 8.62
N ALA A 441 -11.03 3.94 8.12
CA ALA A 441 -11.28 3.32 6.83
C ALA A 441 -10.57 4.06 5.68
N GLN A 442 -10.47 5.39 5.76
CA GLN A 442 -9.73 6.21 4.80
C GLN A 442 -8.20 6.01 4.89
N GLN A 443 -7.66 5.74 6.08
CA GLN A 443 -6.22 5.51 6.28
C GLN A 443 -5.81 4.08 5.93
N ASP A 444 -6.68 3.10 6.20
CA ASP A 444 -6.41 1.66 6.06
C ASP A 444 -6.88 1.09 4.71
N ASN A 445 -7.24 1.96 3.74
CA ASN A 445 -7.80 1.57 2.44
C ASN A 445 -8.98 0.58 2.55
N THR A 446 -9.82 0.72 3.59
CA THR A 446 -10.99 -0.12 3.83
C THR A 446 -12.22 0.54 3.22
N SER A 447 -12.88 -0.13 2.26
CA SER A 447 -14.09 0.40 1.63
C SER A 447 -15.32 0.29 2.54
N ALA A 448 -15.64 1.37 3.25
CA ALA A 448 -16.88 1.48 4.03
C ALA A 448 -18.15 1.39 3.16
N VAL A 449 -18.06 1.79 1.88
CA VAL A 449 -19.16 1.67 0.90
C VAL A 449 -19.41 0.20 0.56
N THR A 450 -18.36 -0.58 0.29
CA THR A 450 -18.47 -2.02 0.04
C THR A 450 -19.03 -2.74 1.27
N PHE A 451 -18.54 -2.38 2.46
CA PHE A 451 -19.11 -2.87 3.72
C PHE A 451 -20.61 -2.60 3.81
N ALA A 452 -21.05 -1.36 3.58
CA ALA A 452 -22.46 -0.99 3.67
C ALA A 452 -23.33 -1.71 2.62
N ALA A 453 -22.81 -1.93 1.41
CA ALA A 453 -23.48 -2.69 0.36
C ALA A 453 -23.64 -4.17 0.73
N ASN A 454 -22.58 -4.82 1.24
CA ASN A 454 -22.65 -6.21 1.71
C ASN A 454 -23.62 -6.33 2.89
N LEU A 455 -23.54 -5.41 3.85
CA LEU A 455 -24.47 -5.32 4.97
C LEU A 455 -25.92 -5.22 4.48
N PHE A 456 -26.19 -4.39 3.46
CA PHE A 456 -27.52 -4.27 2.86
C PHE A 456 -27.98 -5.60 2.21
N CYS A 457 -27.11 -6.22 1.43
CA CYS A 457 -27.43 -7.38 0.60
C CYS A 457 -27.58 -8.67 1.40
N ASP A 458 -26.80 -8.86 2.45
CA ASP A 458 -26.62 -10.16 3.10
C ASP A 458 -27.06 -10.21 4.57
N VAL A 459 -27.19 -9.06 5.23
CA VAL A 459 -27.34 -9.03 6.70
C VAL A 459 -28.56 -8.23 7.14
N SER A 460 -28.62 -6.94 6.80
CA SER A 460 -29.73 -6.06 7.15
C SER A 460 -29.82 -4.90 6.16
N GLN A 461 -30.84 -4.95 5.29
CA GLN A 461 -31.17 -3.86 4.36
C GLN A 461 -31.33 -2.52 5.07
N ALA A 462 -31.96 -2.50 6.24
CA ALA A 462 -32.15 -1.28 7.02
C ALA A 462 -30.82 -0.68 7.50
N ALA A 463 -29.91 -1.53 7.98
CA ALA A 463 -28.61 -1.09 8.47
C ALA A 463 -27.69 -0.61 7.35
N GLY A 464 -27.61 -1.37 6.25
CA GLY A 464 -26.83 -0.99 5.08
C GLY A 464 -27.34 0.31 4.42
N LEU A 465 -28.66 0.46 4.27
CA LEU A 465 -29.24 1.68 3.73
C LEU A 465 -29.01 2.89 4.64
N SER A 466 -29.18 2.73 5.96
CA SER A 466 -28.91 3.78 6.96
C SER A 466 -27.46 4.27 6.87
N LEU A 467 -26.50 3.34 6.81
CA LEU A 467 -25.09 3.66 6.70
C LEU A 467 -24.76 4.40 5.39
N LEU A 468 -25.26 3.91 4.24
CA LEU A 468 -25.08 4.56 2.94
C LEU A 468 -25.66 5.98 2.94
N GLN A 469 -26.87 6.17 3.48
CA GLN A 469 -27.49 7.49 3.58
C GLN A 469 -26.65 8.44 4.44
N ARG A 470 -26.18 7.98 5.59
CA ARG A 470 -25.38 8.79 6.51
C ARG A 470 -24.05 9.21 5.90
N MET A 471 -23.34 8.28 5.25
CA MET A 471 -22.10 8.57 4.54
C MET A 471 -22.34 9.60 3.42
N ALA A 472 -23.39 9.41 2.61
CA ALA A 472 -23.77 10.33 1.55
C ALA A 472 -24.19 11.72 2.07
N GLU A 473 -24.86 11.81 3.21
CA GLU A 473 -25.19 13.07 3.89
C GLU A 473 -23.94 13.82 4.36
N THR A 474 -22.88 13.10 4.75
CA THR A 474 -21.58 13.67 5.12
C THR A 474 -20.67 13.97 3.93
N GLY A 475 -21.12 13.70 2.70
CA GLY A 475 -20.39 14.04 1.48
C GLY A 475 -19.60 12.90 0.83
N ASP A 476 -19.75 11.66 1.29
CA ASP A 476 -19.07 10.51 0.70
C ASP A 476 -19.63 10.19 -0.70
N ALA A 477 -18.82 10.43 -1.72
CA ALA A 477 -19.23 10.31 -3.12
C ALA A 477 -19.46 8.85 -3.55
N GLY A 478 -18.69 7.91 -2.98
CA GLY A 478 -18.88 6.47 -3.22
C GLY A 478 -20.21 5.97 -2.66
N ALA A 479 -20.63 6.45 -1.49
CA ALA A 479 -21.93 6.14 -0.91
C ALA A 479 -23.08 6.74 -1.75
N MET A 480 -22.92 7.96 -2.28
CA MET A 480 -23.88 8.53 -3.24
C MET A 480 -23.97 7.68 -4.52
N SER A 481 -22.83 7.20 -5.02
CA SER A 481 -22.76 6.30 -6.18
C SER A 481 -23.49 4.98 -5.90
N ALA A 482 -23.28 4.38 -4.73
CA ALA A 482 -23.97 3.17 -4.29
C ALA A 482 -25.48 3.38 -4.12
N LEU A 483 -25.93 4.53 -3.59
CA LEU A 483 -27.35 4.88 -3.54
C LEU A 483 -27.95 5.05 -4.94
N CYS A 484 -27.21 5.69 -5.85
CA CYS A 484 -27.61 5.82 -7.25
C CYS A 484 -27.82 4.44 -7.90
N ASP A 485 -26.87 3.52 -7.71
CA ASP A 485 -27.01 2.14 -8.19
C ASP A 485 -28.21 1.44 -7.55
N LEU A 486 -28.40 1.55 -6.24
CA LEU A 486 -29.55 0.96 -5.54
C LEU A 486 -30.88 1.45 -6.15
N TYR A 487 -31.02 2.75 -6.40
CA TYR A 487 -32.20 3.33 -7.02
C TYR A 487 -32.31 3.08 -8.54
N LYS A 488 -31.25 2.59 -9.20
CA LYS A 488 -31.36 1.96 -10.54
C LYS A 488 -31.86 0.51 -10.45
N GLY A 489 -32.05 0.01 -9.24
CA GLY A 489 -32.49 -1.35 -8.96
C GLY A 489 -31.35 -2.36 -8.92
N ARG A 490 -30.13 -1.96 -8.51
CA ARG A 490 -29.00 -2.88 -8.33
C ARG A 490 -28.07 -2.45 -7.20
N LEU A 491 -27.52 -3.36 -6.40
CA LEU A 491 -26.49 -3.03 -5.42
C LEU A 491 -25.60 -4.24 -5.13
N GLY A 492 -24.29 -4.04 -5.00
CA GLY A 492 -23.35 -5.13 -4.69
C GLY A 492 -23.36 -6.27 -5.71
N GLY A 493 -23.60 -5.96 -6.99
CA GLY A 493 -23.73 -6.96 -8.07
C GLY A 493 -25.07 -7.70 -8.12
N ARG A 494 -26.06 -7.33 -7.30
CA ARG A 494 -27.36 -8.01 -7.22
C ARG A 494 -28.51 -7.11 -7.65
N ASP A 495 -29.51 -7.70 -8.30
CA ASP A 495 -30.75 -7.01 -8.66
C ASP A 495 -31.58 -6.65 -7.41
N GLN A 496 -32.06 -5.41 -7.39
CA GLN A 496 -32.88 -4.79 -6.32
C GLN A 496 -34.07 -4.02 -6.92
N PRO A 497 -34.89 -4.61 -7.80
CA PRO A 497 -35.92 -3.91 -8.56
C PRO A 497 -36.95 -3.19 -7.68
N GLN A 498 -37.17 -3.67 -6.45
CA GLN A 498 -38.07 -3.07 -5.47
C GLN A 498 -37.60 -1.70 -4.97
N PHE A 499 -36.33 -1.34 -5.18
CA PHE A 499 -35.76 -0.04 -4.84
C PHE A 499 -35.68 0.90 -6.05
N ALA A 500 -36.07 0.48 -7.26
CA ALA A 500 -35.92 1.29 -8.46
C ALA A 500 -36.74 2.61 -8.38
N ASP A 501 -36.05 3.73 -8.53
CA ASP A 501 -36.59 5.09 -8.50
C ASP A 501 -35.70 6.00 -9.35
N ALA A 502 -36.16 6.32 -10.55
CA ALA A 502 -35.36 7.08 -11.53
C ALA A 502 -35.03 8.50 -11.07
N GLU A 503 -35.92 9.15 -10.29
CA GLU A 503 -35.69 10.50 -9.79
C GLU A 503 -34.61 10.50 -8.70
N LYS A 504 -34.67 9.54 -7.77
CA LYS A 504 -33.63 9.39 -6.75
C LYS A 504 -32.30 8.95 -7.34
N ALA A 505 -32.32 8.06 -8.33
CA ALA A 505 -31.10 7.66 -9.05
C ALA A 505 -30.44 8.87 -9.72
N ALA A 506 -31.21 9.70 -10.43
CA ALA A 506 -30.70 10.92 -11.05
C ALA A 506 -30.17 11.93 -10.02
N TYR A 507 -30.89 12.10 -8.90
CA TYR A 507 -30.47 12.96 -7.79
C TYR A 507 -29.11 12.55 -7.21
N TRP A 508 -28.95 11.27 -6.87
CA TRP A 508 -27.69 10.79 -6.28
C TRP A 508 -26.54 10.73 -7.30
N GLN A 509 -26.83 10.49 -8.57
CA GLN A 509 -25.84 10.51 -9.63
C GLN A 509 -25.17 11.88 -9.78
N GLU A 510 -25.95 12.97 -9.84
CA GLU A 510 -25.39 14.32 -9.95
C GLU A 510 -24.58 14.66 -8.69
N ARG A 511 -25.08 14.31 -7.50
CA ARG A 511 -24.33 14.52 -6.24
C ARG A 511 -23.03 13.73 -6.17
N ALA A 512 -23.01 12.47 -6.64
CA ALA A 512 -21.80 11.66 -6.68
C ALA A 512 -20.73 12.28 -7.60
N VAL A 513 -21.14 12.84 -8.75
CA VAL A 513 -20.25 13.55 -9.68
C VAL A 513 -19.73 14.85 -9.07
N GLU A 514 -20.58 15.61 -8.37
CA GLU A 514 -20.17 16.82 -7.64
C GLU A 514 -19.24 16.48 -6.46
N GLY A 515 -19.43 15.32 -5.83
CA GLY A 515 -18.60 14.82 -4.73
C GLY A 515 -17.26 14.20 -5.16
N GLY A 516 -17.01 14.04 -6.46
CA GLY A 516 -15.75 13.50 -6.97
C GLY A 516 -15.70 11.98 -7.14
N ASP A 517 -16.83 11.27 -7.16
CA ASP A 517 -16.82 9.83 -7.47
C ASP A 517 -16.44 9.61 -8.94
N LEU A 518 -15.28 9.02 -9.19
CA LEU A 518 -14.74 8.85 -10.54
C LEU A 518 -15.54 7.84 -11.36
N ILE A 519 -16.12 6.82 -10.73
CA ILE A 519 -17.01 5.86 -11.38
C ILE A 519 -18.29 6.56 -11.88
N ALA A 520 -18.93 7.36 -11.03
CA ALA A 520 -20.09 8.17 -11.38
C ALA A 520 -19.76 9.18 -12.49
N THR A 521 -18.60 9.83 -12.39
CA THR A 521 -18.11 10.82 -13.36
C THR A 521 -17.91 10.18 -14.74
N TYR A 522 -17.22 9.03 -14.79
CA TYR A 522 -17.02 8.24 -16.00
C TYR A 522 -18.36 7.77 -16.60
N ASN A 523 -19.24 7.18 -15.78
CA ASN A 523 -20.53 6.68 -16.24
C ASN A 523 -21.45 7.79 -16.78
N LEU A 524 -21.38 9.00 -16.21
CA LEU A 524 -22.07 10.16 -16.76
C LEU A 524 -21.48 10.56 -18.12
N ALA A 525 -20.16 10.59 -18.25
CA ALA A 525 -19.49 10.90 -19.53
C ALA A 525 -19.89 9.92 -20.64
N VAL A 526 -19.89 8.62 -20.36
CA VAL A 526 -20.32 7.57 -21.32
C VAL A 526 -21.76 7.81 -21.79
N ARG A 527 -22.69 8.10 -20.87
CA ARG A 527 -24.09 8.38 -21.23
C ARG A 527 -24.25 9.64 -22.06
N LEU A 528 -23.47 10.67 -21.79
CA LEU A 528 -23.47 11.91 -22.57
C LEU A 528 -22.99 11.66 -24.00
N VAL A 529 -21.90 10.90 -24.18
CA VAL A 529 -21.44 10.49 -25.53
C VAL A 529 -22.53 9.69 -26.25
N ALA A 530 -23.16 8.73 -25.57
CA ALA A 530 -24.24 7.94 -26.16
C ALA A 530 -25.49 8.77 -26.54
N ALA A 531 -25.81 9.82 -25.77
CA ALA A 531 -26.89 10.74 -26.10
C ALA A 531 -26.57 11.63 -27.32
N GLY A 532 -25.29 11.79 -27.65
CA GLY A 532 -24.80 12.55 -28.79
C GLY A 532 -25.02 14.06 -28.68
N GLY A 533 -24.42 14.80 -29.61
CA GLY A 533 -24.56 16.25 -29.71
C GLY A 533 -23.39 17.01 -29.08
N ALA A 534 -23.03 18.13 -29.71
CA ALA A 534 -21.79 18.86 -29.41
C ALA A 534 -21.68 19.30 -27.93
N GLU A 535 -22.78 19.69 -27.29
CA GLU A 535 -22.79 20.07 -25.87
C GLU A 535 -22.50 18.87 -24.95
N ASN A 536 -23.09 17.71 -25.26
CA ASN A 536 -22.89 16.48 -24.49
C ASN A 536 -21.47 15.95 -24.66
N GLU A 537 -20.93 15.95 -25.89
CA GLU A 537 -19.56 15.56 -26.18
C GLU A 537 -18.54 16.47 -25.49
N ALA A 538 -18.78 17.78 -25.48
CA ALA A 538 -17.92 18.73 -24.77
C ALA A 538 -17.93 18.49 -23.25
N ARG A 539 -19.13 18.26 -22.66
CA ARG A 539 -19.26 17.91 -21.24
C ARG A 539 -18.59 16.57 -20.93
N ALA A 540 -18.79 15.55 -21.77
CA ALA A 540 -18.17 14.23 -21.61
C ALA A 540 -16.64 14.30 -21.65
N ARG A 541 -16.06 15.04 -22.60
CA ARG A 541 -14.62 15.30 -22.63
C ARG A 541 -14.12 15.92 -21.33
N GLY A 542 -14.82 16.95 -20.82
CA GLY A 542 -14.46 17.58 -19.54
C GLY A 542 -14.50 16.62 -18.35
N LEU A 543 -15.46 15.68 -18.33
CA LEU A 543 -15.55 14.65 -17.30
C LEU A 543 -14.46 13.58 -17.45
N TYR A 544 -14.13 13.15 -18.66
CA TYR A 544 -13.02 12.22 -18.89
C TYR A 544 -11.68 12.83 -18.49
N LEU A 545 -11.40 14.09 -18.85
CA LEU A 545 -10.17 14.76 -18.43
C LEU A 545 -10.05 14.82 -16.91
N ARG A 546 -11.15 15.13 -16.21
CA ARG A 546 -11.20 15.09 -14.75
C ARG A 546 -10.87 13.69 -14.21
N CYS A 547 -11.47 12.65 -14.78
CA CYS A 547 -11.14 11.27 -14.40
C CYS A 547 -9.65 10.96 -14.60
N LEU A 548 -9.01 11.46 -15.65
CA LEU A 548 -7.58 11.25 -15.88
C LEU A 548 -6.68 12.08 -14.96
N ASP A 549 -7.15 13.24 -14.48
CA ASP A 549 -6.43 14.08 -13.52
C ASP A 549 -6.51 13.52 -12.10
N GLU A 550 -7.58 12.80 -11.77
CA GLU A 550 -7.87 12.34 -10.42
C GLU A 550 -7.64 10.83 -10.19
N ALA A 551 -7.71 9.98 -11.24
CA ALA A 551 -7.48 8.53 -11.12
C ALA A 551 -5.99 8.17 -11.25
N GLU A 552 -5.53 7.21 -10.43
CA GLU A 552 -4.25 6.56 -10.62
C GLU A 552 -4.29 5.51 -11.76
N ALA A 553 -3.13 5.25 -12.36
CA ALA A 553 -3.05 4.21 -13.39
C ALA A 553 -3.27 2.82 -12.77
N GLY A 554 -4.04 1.98 -13.45
CA GLY A 554 -4.48 0.68 -12.92
C GLY A 554 -5.81 0.73 -12.16
N GLU A 555 -6.33 1.93 -11.83
CA GLU A 555 -7.71 2.03 -11.35
C GLU A 555 -8.71 1.60 -12.43
N ARG A 556 -9.82 0.99 -11.98
CA ARG A 556 -10.85 0.41 -12.86
C ARG A 556 -11.35 1.35 -13.95
N VAL A 557 -11.41 2.66 -13.69
CA VAL A 557 -11.92 3.65 -14.64
C VAL A 557 -10.83 4.26 -15.50
N TRP A 558 -9.56 4.18 -15.12
CA TRP A 558 -8.47 4.91 -15.77
C TRP A 558 -8.25 4.46 -17.22
N GLY A 559 -8.01 3.16 -17.45
CA GLY A 559 -7.83 2.59 -18.79
C GLY A 559 -9.03 2.84 -19.70
N PRO A 560 -10.26 2.52 -19.27
CA PRO A 560 -11.48 2.84 -20.03
C PRO A 560 -11.67 4.34 -20.31
N THR A 561 -11.27 5.22 -19.38
CA THR A 561 -11.31 6.68 -19.58
C THR A 561 -10.32 7.10 -20.67
N CYS A 562 -9.08 6.59 -20.64
CA CYS A 562 -8.08 6.84 -21.68
C CYS A 562 -8.62 6.47 -23.06
N ARG A 563 -9.16 5.25 -23.20
CA ARG A 563 -9.72 4.75 -24.46
C ARG A 563 -10.88 5.63 -24.94
N ASN A 564 -11.83 5.93 -24.07
CA ASN A 564 -13.02 6.69 -24.45
C ASN A 564 -12.70 8.16 -24.78
N LEU A 565 -11.77 8.79 -24.06
CA LEU A 565 -11.30 10.13 -24.41
C LEU A 565 -10.62 10.14 -25.78
N ALA A 566 -9.77 9.15 -26.05
CA ALA A 566 -9.10 9.02 -27.33
C ALA A 566 -10.09 8.80 -28.48
N CYS A 567 -11.04 7.88 -28.36
CA CYS A 567 -12.08 7.68 -29.36
C CYS A 567 -12.89 8.97 -29.59
N LEU A 568 -13.40 9.59 -28.53
CA LEU A 568 -14.18 10.82 -28.60
C LEU A 568 -13.41 11.95 -29.32
N ALA A 569 -12.12 12.11 -29.00
CA ALA A 569 -11.28 13.15 -29.60
C ALA A 569 -10.96 12.87 -31.08
N LEU A 570 -10.64 11.61 -31.41
CA LEU A 570 -10.20 11.20 -32.76
C LEU A 570 -11.35 11.16 -33.77
N ASP A 571 -12.57 10.86 -33.32
CA ASP A 571 -13.79 10.97 -34.13
C ASP A 571 -14.18 12.44 -34.39
N GLY A 572 -13.73 13.35 -33.53
CA GLY A 572 -13.95 14.79 -33.63
C GLY A 572 -13.11 15.48 -34.71
N GLN A 573 -13.45 16.74 -35.00
CA GLN A 573 -12.74 17.57 -36.00
C GLN A 573 -11.67 18.51 -35.38
N ASN A 574 -11.56 18.56 -34.04
CA ASN A 574 -10.67 19.50 -33.37
C ASN A 574 -9.28 18.89 -33.12
N ASP A 575 -8.29 19.33 -33.88
CA ASP A 575 -6.90 18.84 -33.75
C ASP A 575 -6.26 19.10 -32.39
N ALA A 576 -6.68 20.12 -31.65
CA ALA A 576 -6.19 20.35 -30.29
C ALA A 576 -6.69 19.27 -29.33
N HIS A 577 -7.95 18.82 -29.45
CA HIS A 577 -8.48 17.72 -28.64
C HIS A 577 -7.80 16.39 -28.99
N LYS A 578 -7.51 16.16 -30.28
CA LYS A 578 -6.77 14.97 -30.72
C LYS A 578 -5.36 14.93 -30.15
N ARG A 579 -4.64 16.06 -30.19
CA ARG A 579 -3.30 16.17 -29.59
C ARG A 579 -3.34 15.93 -28.09
N GLU A 580 -4.30 16.54 -27.40
CA GLU A 580 -4.49 16.31 -25.97
C GLU A 580 -4.76 14.84 -25.66
N ALA A 581 -5.57 14.14 -26.46
CA ALA A 581 -5.79 12.70 -26.26
C ALA A 581 -4.53 11.86 -26.51
N VAL A 582 -3.68 12.23 -27.48
CA VAL A 582 -2.37 11.57 -27.68
C VAL A 582 -1.51 11.72 -26.43
N GLU A 583 -1.37 12.94 -25.92
CA GLU A 583 -0.48 13.27 -24.80
C GLU A 583 -1.02 12.78 -23.44
N ARG A 584 -2.33 12.90 -23.21
CA ARG A 584 -2.97 12.63 -21.91
C ARG A 584 -3.62 11.26 -21.78
N ALA A 585 -3.92 10.58 -22.88
CA ALA A 585 -4.53 9.26 -22.86
C ALA A 585 -3.64 8.20 -23.51
N LEU A 586 -3.33 8.31 -24.80
CA LEU A 586 -2.66 7.23 -25.55
C LEU A 586 -1.22 6.96 -25.06
N ILE A 587 -0.39 8.00 -24.91
CA ILE A 587 0.98 7.82 -24.43
C ILE A 587 1.02 7.28 -22.99
N PRO A 588 0.23 7.81 -22.03
CA PRO A 588 0.15 7.23 -20.70
C PRO A 588 -0.37 5.79 -20.67
N LEU A 589 -1.35 5.45 -21.51
CA LEU A 589 -1.90 4.10 -21.64
C LEU A 589 -0.83 3.09 -22.07
N TRP A 590 0.11 3.50 -22.94
CA TRP A 590 1.28 2.69 -23.25
C TRP A 590 2.22 2.49 -22.05
N TRP A 591 2.52 3.55 -21.31
CA TRP A 591 3.50 3.47 -20.22
C TRP A 591 2.98 2.73 -18.99
N ARG A 592 1.68 2.81 -18.72
CA ARG A 592 1.08 2.42 -17.45
C ARG A 592 -0.10 1.44 -17.56
N GLY A 593 -0.54 1.11 -18.78
CA GLY A 593 -1.59 0.13 -19.01
C GLY A 593 -1.10 -1.32 -18.92
N ASP A 594 -2.05 -2.26 -18.93
CA ASP A 594 -1.76 -3.67 -19.16
C ASP A 594 -1.38 -3.95 -20.63
N ASP A 595 -1.11 -5.21 -20.98
CA ASP A 595 -0.66 -5.53 -22.33
C ASP A 595 -1.73 -5.28 -23.40
N ASP A 596 -3.02 -5.43 -23.06
CA ASP A 596 -4.13 -5.12 -23.97
C ASP A 596 -4.25 -3.61 -24.20
N ASP A 597 -4.09 -2.81 -23.15
CA ASP A 597 -4.04 -1.35 -23.19
C ASP A 597 -2.83 -0.84 -24.00
N LYS A 598 -1.66 -1.46 -23.82
CA LYS A 598 -0.44 -1.15 -24.59
C LYS A 598 -0.61 -1.46 -26.07
N LEU A 599 -1.12 -2.64 -26.42
CA LEU A 599 -1.39 -3.03 -27.80
C LEU A 599 -2.37 -2.07 -28.46
N TRP A 600 -3.45 -1.74 -27.75
CA TRP A 600 -4.46 -0.81 -28.25
C TRP A 600 -3.86 0.60 -28.45
N ALA A 601 -3.15 1.14 -27.47
CA ALA A 601 -2.56 2.48 -27.55
C ALA A 601 -1.51 2.60 -28.66
N SER A 602 -0.60 1.64 -28.76
CA SER A 602 0.48 1.63 -29.74
C SER A 602 -0.03 1.49 -31.18
N GLY A 603 -1.07 0.69 -31.42
CA GLY A 603 -1.76 0.60 -32.71
C GLY A 603 -2.36 1.95 -33.14
N TYR A 604 -3.07 2.63 -32.23
CA TYR A 604 -3.62 3.97 -32.48
C TYR A 604 -2.54 5.02 -32.74
N LEU A 605 -1.46 5.02 -31.95
CA LEU A 605 -0.33 5.95 -32.13
C LEU A 605 0.36 5.74 -33.48
N ALA A 606 0.55 4.49 -33.91
CA ALA A 606 1.12 4.17 -35.21
C ALA A 606 0.26 4.74 -36.36
N ASP A 607 -1.07 4.60 -36.29
CA ASP A 607 -2.00 5.14 -37.29
C ASP A 607 -2.00 6.67 -37.30
N ILE A 608 -2.08 7.29 -36.12
CA ILE A 608 -2.12 8.74 -35.95
C ILE A 608 -0.85 9.42 -36.48
N TYR A 609 0.34 8.90 -36.18
CA TYR A 609 1.60 9.44 -36.72
C TYR A 609 1.80 9.10 -38.19
N HIS A 610 1.21 8.02 -38.71
CA HIS A 610 1.26 7.70 -40.14
C HIS A 610 0.45 8.71 -40.96
N VAL A 611 -0.76 9.03 -40.51
CA VAL A 611 -1.70 9.91 -41.24
C VAL A 611 -1.52 11.39 -40.87
N GLY A 612 -1.01 11.70 -39.68
CA GLY A 612 -0.92 13.05 -39.15
C GLY A 612 -2.25 13.57 -38.60
N ASN A 613 -2.98 12.74 -37.84
CA ASN A 613 -4.31 13.09 -37.31
C ASN A 613 -4.22 13.74 -35.92
N GLY A 614 -4.18 15.08 -35.86
CA GLY A 614 -4.02 15.85 -34.60
C GLY A 614 -2.57 16.13 -34.19
N VAL A 615 -1.63 15.36 -34.73
CA VAL A 615 -0.18 15.57 -34.60
C VAL A 615 0.47 15.58 -35.98
N PRO A 616 1.67 16.18 -36.16
CA PRO A 616 2.39 16.10 -37.42
C PRO A 616 2.67 14.64 -37.81
N ALA A 617 2.43 14.29 -39.09
CA ALA A 617 2.80 12.99 -39.61
C ALA A 617 4.31 12.77 -39.46
N ASN A 618 4.71 11.60 -38.97
CA ASN A 618 6.10 11.24 -38.75
C ASN A 618 6.30 9.73 -38.95
N ALA A 619 6.94 9.34 -40.05
CA ALA A 619 7.10 7.94 -40.41
C ALA A 619 8.00 7.17 -39.43
N PHE A 620 8.93 7.86 -38.74
CA PHE A 620 9.79 7.26 -37.72
C PHE A 620 9.02 6.93 -36.45
N LEU A 621 8.22 7.86 -35.92
CA LEU A 621 7.39 7.61 -34.74
C LEU A 621 6.30 6.57 -35.04
N ALA A 622 5.68 6.62 -36.22
CA ALA A 622 4.72 5.61 -36.65
C ALA A 622 5.34 4.20 -36.66
N LEU A 623 6.56 4.05 -37.21
CA LEU A 623 7.29 2.78 -37.17
C LEU A 623 7.67 2.37 -35.74
N THR A 624 8.10 3.31 -34.90
CA THR A 624 8.51 3.05 -33.51
C THR A 624 7.36 2.47 -32.69
N TRP A 625 6.17 3.08 -32.76
CA TRP A 625 4.98 2.58 -32.07
C TRP A 625 4.51 1.23 -32.59
N LEU A 626 4.60 1.02 -33.91
CA LEU A 626 4.30 -0.27 -34.51
C LEU A 626 5.24 -1.40 -34.04
N GLN A 627 6.54 -1.11 -33.93
CA GLN A 627 7.53 -2.06 -33.45
C GLN A 627 7.25 -2.48 -32.00
N ARG A 628 6.92 -1.51 -31.15
CA ARG A 628 6.50 -1.73 -29.76
C ARG A 628 5.29 -2.64 -29.63
N ALA A 629 4.27 -2.44 -30.47
CA ALA A 629 3.13 -3.34 -30.52
C ALA A 629 3.56 -4.78 -30.91
N SER A 630 4.43 -4.89 -31.92
CA SER A 630 4.94 -6.18 -32.41
C SER A 630 5.84 -6.92 -31.41
N GLU A 631 6.44 -6.23 -30.43
CA GLU A 631 7.22 -6.85 -29.35
C GLU A 631 6.31 -7.54 -28.32
N ILE A 632 5.06 -7.08 -28.18
CA ILE A 632 4.05 -7.68 -27.31
C ILE A 632 3.32 -8.80 -28.07
N ASP A 633 2.74 -8.48 -29.22
CA ASP A 633 2.04 -9.44 -30.09
C ASP A 633 2.29 -9.11 -31.58
N PRO A 634 3.12 -9.91 -32.29
CA PRO A 634 3.38 -9.72 -33.71
C PRO A 634 2.16 -9.94 -34.62
N GLU A 635 1.15 -10.69 -34.14
CA GLU A 635 -0.06 -11.03 -34.89
C GLU A 635 -1.23 -10.07 -34.57
N TYR A 636 -1.01 -9.08 -33.71
CA TYR A 636 -2.01 -8.08 -33.39
C TYR A 636 -2.53 -7.38 -34.65
N VAL A 637 -3.84 -7.18 -34.72
CA VAL A 637 -4.54 -6.76 -35.94
C VAL A 637 -3.98 -5.47 -36.55
N ASP A 638 -3.62 -4.50 -35.72
CA ASP A 638 -3.04 -3.23 -36.19
C ASP A 638 -1.59 -3.38 -36.66
N VAL A 639 -0.81 -4.28 -36.07
CA VAL A 639 0.55 -4.59 -36.51
C VAL A 639 0.52 -5.11 -37.94
N VAL A 640 -0.30 -6.15 -38.17
CA VAL A 640 -0.47 -6.79 -39.48
C VAL A 640 -1.01 -5.80 -40.52
N ARG A 641 -1.98 -4.96 -40.12
CA ARG A 641 -2.60 -3.95 -41.00
C ARG A 641 -1.63 -2.83 -41.39
N MET A 642 -0.85 -2.31 -40.45
CA MET A 642 -0.05 -1.09 -40.63
C MET A 642 1.37 -1.35 -41.14
N ALA A 643 1.95 -2.52 -40.89
CA ALA A 643 3.33 -2.84 -41.31
C ALA A 643 3.56 -2.65 -42.82
N PRO A 644 2.70 -3.16 -43.74
CA PRO A 644 2.91 -2.96 -45.17
C PRO A 644 2.81 -1.49 -45.59
N LEU A 645 1.96 -0.70 -44.92
CA LEU A 645 1.73 0.72 -45.20
C LEU A 645 2.94 1.56 -44.79
N ILE A 646 3.47 1.33 -43.59
CA ILE A 646 4.62 2.05 -43.04
C ILE A 646 5.92 1.64 -43.74
N ASN A 647 6.07 0.36 -44.10
CA ASN A 647 7.25 -0.14 -44.82
C ASN A 647 7.22 0.11 -46.33
N GLY A 648 6.13 0.65 -46.87
CA GLY A 648 5.99 0.98 -48.29
C GLY A 648 5.93 -0.26 -49.19
N GLU A 649 5.41 -1.37 -48.69
CA GLU A 649 5.22 -2.60 -49.46
C GLU A 649 4.19 -2.38 -50.59
N GLY A 650 4.38 -3.07 -51.71
CA GLY A 650 3.50 -2.94 -52.88
C GLY A 650 3.67 -1.66 -53.73
N ARG A 651 4.61 -0.75 -53.39
CA ARG A 651 4.91 0.46 -54.18
C ARG A 651 6.29 0.37 -54.85
N TRP A 652 6.43 0.89 -56.07
CA TRP A 652 7.73 0.91 -56.78
C TRP A 652 8.78 1.70 -55.97
N PHE A 653 9.94 1.12 -55.66
CA PHE A 653 10.92 1.68 -54.71
C PHE A 653 10.35 2.05 -53.32
N GLY A 654 9.22 1.48 -52.89
CA GLY A 654 8.50 1.87 -51.69
C GLY A 654 9.32 1.70 -50.40
N ALA A 655 9.93 0.54 -50.19
CA ALA A 655 10.77 0.29 -49.02
C ALA A 655 12.00 1.22 -48.92
N SER A 656 12.66 1.51 -50.04
CA SER A 656 13.81 2.44 -50.04
C SER A 656 13.38 3.88 -49.76
N ARG A 657 12.19 4.29 -50.22
CA ARG A 657 11.63 5.61 -49.95
C ARG A 657 11.15 5.73 -48.51
N ALA A 658 10.49 4.70 -47.97
CA ALA A 658 10.05 4.64 -46.58
C ALA A 658 11.24 4.76 -45.60
N ARG A 659 12.31 3.99 -45.80
CA ARG A 659 13.52 4.10 -44.97
C ARG A 659 14.15 5.49 -45.01
N LYS A 660 14.23 6.11 -46.19
CA LYS A 660 14.76 7.47 -46.31
C LYS A 660 13.88 8.50 -45.61
N GLN A 661 12.56 8.35 -45.67
CA GLN A 661 11.61 9.21 -44.97
C GLN A 661 11.74 9.05 -43.45
N GLN A 662 11.83 7.82 -42.94
CA GLN A 662 12.02 7.54 -41.51
C GLN A 662 13.31 8.17 -40.97
N GLU A 663 14.42 8.05 -41.71
CA GLU A 663 15.69 8.71 -41.34
C GLU A 663 15.55 10.24 -41.24
N GLN A 664 14.81 10.85 -42.19
CA GLN A 664 14.58 12.30 -42.21
C GLN A 664 13.62 12.76 -41.11
N ASP A 665 12.56 12.00 -40.84
CA ASP A 665 11.54 12.32 -39.84
C ASP A 665 12.05 12.13 -38.42
N ARG A 666 12.99 11.19 -38.20
CA ARG A 666 13.69 11.02 -36.92
C ARG A 666 14.41 12.30 -36.49
N GLN A 667 15.01 13.02 -37.44
CA GLN A 667 15.72 14.28 -37.16
C GLN A 667 14.78 15.45 -36.88
N GLN A 668 13.48 15.29 -37.14
CA GLN A 668 12.45 16.33 -37.00
C GLN A 668 11.59 16.13 -35.74
N VAL A 669 11.86 15.10 -34.93
CA VAL A 669 11.15 14.88 -33.65
C VAL A 669 11.63 15.94 -32.65
N ASP A 670 10.70 16.73 -32.12
CA ASP A 670 11.00 17.70 -31.06
C ASP A 670 11.29 17.01 -29.72
N SER A 671 11.93 17.74 -28.80
CA SER A 671 12.38 17.18 -27.52
C SER A 671 11.22 16.75 -26.61
N ALA A 672 10.06 17.39 -26.68
CA ALA A 672 8.90 17.03 -25.86
C ALA A 672 8.28 15.71 -26.34
N THR A 673 8.05 15.57 -27.66
CA THR A 673 7.57 14.34 -28.28
C THR A 673 8.54 13.18 -28.06
N TRP A 674 9.85 13.45 -28.12
CA TRP A 674 10.88 12.45 -27.82
C TRP A 674 10.79 11.95 -26.37
N ALA A 675 10.73 12.86 -25.40
CA ALA A 675 10.63 12.50 -23.98
C ALA A 675 9.37 11.70 -23.68
N LEU A 676 8.22 12.09 -24.24
CA LEU A 676 6.96 11.37 -24.09
C LEU A 676 6.99 9.96 -24.70
N THR A 677 7.66 9.81 -25.84
CA THR A 677 7.75 8.52 -26.55
C THR A 677 8.74 7.58 -25.89
N PHE A 678 9.91 8.04 -25.47
CA PHE A 678 11.01 7.18 -25.03
C PHE A 678 11.27 7.16 -23.52
N GLY A 679 10.57 7.99 -22.73
CA GLY A 679 10.70 8.08 -21.28
C GLY A 679 11.83 9.03 -20.84
N GLN A 680 11.85 9.39 -19.55
CA GLN A 680 12.90 10.25 -18.96
C GLN A 680 14.14 9.49 -18.45
N ARG A 681 14.15 8.15 -18.47
CA ARG A 681 15.33 7.39 -18.01
C ARG A 681 16.53 7.70 -18.89
N SER A 682 17.52 8.38 -18.32
CA SER A 682 18.87 8.35 -18.87
C SER A 682 19.35 6.89 -18.83
N GLN A 683 20.16 6.47 -19.81
CA GLN A 683 20.74 5.13 -19.84
C GLN A 683 21.67 4.81 -18.64
N ASP A 684 21.87 5.78 -17.72
CA ASP A 684 22.87 5.76 -16.65
C ASP A 684 22.29 5.80 -15.22
N SER A 685 20.96 5.63 -15.02
CA SER A 685 20.38 5.72 -13.66
C SER A 685 20.92 4.62 -12.72
N ASN A 686 21.62 5.05 -11.67
CA ASN A 686 22.18 4.20 -10.61
C ASN A 686 21.37 4.27 -9.29
N LEU A 687 20.17 4.88 -9.31
CA LEU A 687 19.35 5.13 -8.11
C LEU A 687 18.55 3.92 -7.61
N THR A 688 18.60 2.78 -8.29
CA THR A 688 17.88 1.58 -7.88
C THR A 688 18.38 1.09 -6.52
N ALA A 689 17.45 0.83 -5.58
CA ALA A 689 17.75 0.00 -4.42
C ALA A 689 18.26 -1.37 -4.89
N VAL A 690 19.15 -1.94 -4.07
CA VAL A 690 19.85 -3.22 -4.30
C VAL A 690 18.89 -4.31 -4.75
#